data_AF-A0AAD9KU00-F1
#
_entry.id   AF-A0AAD9KU00-F1
#
_cell.length_a   1.000
_cell.length_b   1.000
_cell.length_c   1.000
_cell.angle_alpha   90.00
_cell.angle_beta   90.00
_cell.angle_gamma   90.00
#
_symmetry.space_group_name_H-M   'P 1'
#
loop_
_entity.id
_entity.type
_entity.pdbx_description
1 polymer ?
#
loop_
_entity_poly.entity_id
_entity_poly.type
_entity_poly.pdbx_seq_one_letter_code
_entity_poly.pdbx_strand_id
1 'polypeptide(L)'
;MSASIAEGSSVLEQALNVINSEFGDNLKSLAKASQLSNHIKATKTSLEEQLSLASSEAPSRIETANRNAQTATKTIQDFSIEKEHTSGDIANYLADVGPMVKNLLEITGRIDELERYAKYLQWVAKIEDLSSDIQSALIISCVDRAVNHYVQLADLVKQLQDSACANLVKFASDTLIFWYKILNDTFSSEFDEVLTAWRWPFIITSMKSLTAQTSTEQREKLGPLFTCLLRLQLPDSLSCNAQPNEFIRNLHGWRPLLPPLDIMLKPLKKRFHYHFYGNRQTNNIEKPEWYFTQILGWIKDHQEFLRTKIQPLLEEAGSEYRDAVVEFSRGLVQLAMEKMLADIPELLYDDHHYSHLIDETLTFDRELRLVHGYPTSLPGCLHVLTEPQSFNKWLTIERKFAQEKMDAILSSPSAWRSQYSDMADFDGNKVPECAESFTTLLLTITERYKPLPYTRHKLLFLDLQLELLDDYRIRLLQVKKEEGNDPLGARYGAILNSVNYVLDVLQQWRELVFFLRLQYYRAEYYERLRQAKKKRKHKSSQDKTSSASLTQESEPAGDTALEGDTVTDTDTDVSGQSALDSVTNNIIEEFDVSKLDTLEGTVFDEMIQLYEHVKWEMLSCIRAYVLDDVKARSRPYRWNKWLALPAQKEVVSLALSTSACEMLLILKGSLHCVEQLLSKIIFNHFWPSLAEGLNRFIYEDVILTNHFNESGAAQLQFDMTRNLFPLFAQYTAKPENYFKDVKEACNLLTLSAGSVLLLKDILHKALHDPDAASDQSLLTDPVAALHDIGVYKLTPTDAELVLSLRT
;
A
#
# COMPACT_ATOMS: atom_id res chain seq x y z
N MET A 1 53.08 2.67 -108.50
CA MET A 1 54.47 2.77 -108.99
C MET A 1 54.57 3.70 -110.20
N SER A 2 53.97 4.90 -110.21
CA SER A 2 53.94 5.72 -111.45
C SER A 2 53.44 7.15 -111.29
N ALA A 3 52.57 7.43 -110.31
CA ALA A 3 51.80 8.67 -110.35
C ALA A 3 52.54 9.97 -109.99
N SER A 4 53.57 10.01 -109.15
CA SER A 4 54.28 11.30 -108.93
C SER A 4 54.94 11.80 -110.24
N ILE A 5 55.20 10.86 -111.17
CA ILE A 5 55.67 11.08 -112.56
C ILE A 5 54.50 11.41 -113.53
N ALA A 6 53.23 11.19 -113.15
CA ALA A 6 52.05 11.69 -113.89
C ALA A 6 51.56 13.07 -113.40
N GLU A 7 51.70 13.39 -112.11
CA GLU A 7 51.19 14.65 -111.57
C GLU A 7 52.18 15.80 -111.64
N GLY A 8 53.49 15.56 -111.50
CA GLY A 8 54.51 16.58 -111.78
C GLY A 8 54.38 17.17 -113.18
N SER A 9 53.84 16.39 -114.13
CA SER A 9 53.46 16.83 -115.48
C SER A 9 52.32 17.87 -115.46
N SER A 10 51.21 17.60 -114.74
CA SER A 10 50.08 18.53 -114.67
C SER A 10 50.42 19.83 -113.92
N VAL A 11 51.16 19.74 -112.81
CA VAL A 11 51.45 20.89 -111.94
C VAL A 11 52.48 21.85 -112.56
N LEU A 12 53.48 21.35 -113.27
CA LEU A 12 54.43 22.18 -114.01
C LEU A 12 53.84 22.80 -115.28
N GLU A 13 52.93 22.09 -115.99
CA GLU A 13 52.22 22.62 -117.17
C GLU A 13 51.27 23.77 -116.78
N GLN A 14 50.64 23.65 -115.60
CA GLN A 14 49.84 24.71 -114.98
C GLN A 14 50.68 25.92 -114.51
N ALA A 15 51.94 25.71 -114.08
CA ALA A 15 52.83 26.79 -113.67
C ALA A 15 53.49 27.53 -114.86
N LEU A 16 53.89 26.80 -115.90
CA LEU A 16 54.53 27.34 -117.10
C LEU A 16 53.59 28.22 -117.95
N ASN A 17 52.32 27.82 -118.11
CA ASN A 17 51.33 28.60 -118.89
C ASN A 17 51.06 29.97 -118.29
N VAL A 18 50.97 30.05 -116.96
CA VAL A 18 50.68 31.31 -116.27
C VAL A 18 51.87 32.28 -116.40
N ILE A 19 53.10 31.79 -116.25
CA ILE A 19 54.33 32.61 -116.30
C ILE A 19 54.60 33.11 -117.73
N ASN A 20 54.51 32.23 -118.74
CA ASN A 20 54.72 32.64 -120.13
C ASN A 20 53.67 33.66 -120.60
N SER A 21 52.42 33.54 -120.14
CA SER A 21 51.33 34.43 -120.58
C SER A 21 51.50 35.88 -120.11
N GLU A 22 52.19 36.11 -119.00
CA GLU A 22 52.27 37.44 -118.39
C GLU A 22 53.51 38.24 -118.85
N PHE A 23 54.62 37.59 -119.25
CA PHE A 23 55.92 38.28 -119.32
C PHE A 23 56.59 38.48 -120.70
N GLY A 24 56.75 37.46 -121.55
CA GLY A 24 57.46 37.61 -122.85
C GLY A 24 58.95 38.08 -122.79
N ASP A 25 59.58 38.31 -123.97
CA ASP A 25 61.04 38.61 -124.16
C ASP A 25 61.47 40.10 -123.98
N ASN A 26 60.63 40.97 -123.42
CA ASN A 26 60.84 42.42 -123.51
C ASN A 26 60.68 43.14 -122.16
N LEU A 27 61.70 43.90 -121.78
CA LEU A 27 61.91 44.47 -120.45
C LEU A 27 61.01 45.65 -120.04
N LYS A 28 60.44 46.46 -120.97
CA LYS A 28 59.61 47.65 -120.62
C LYS A 28 58.34 47.26 -119.87
N SER A 29 57.88 46.08 -120.20
CA SER A 29 56.84 45.36 -119.54
C SER A 29 57.46 44.42 -118.52
N LEU A 30 57.95 44.97 -117.42
CA LEU A 30 58.03 44.27 -116.14
C LEU A 30 57.01 44.86 -115.14
N ALA A 31 56.32 45.95 -115.50
CA ALA A 31 55.32 46.58 -114.64
C ALA A 31 54.13 45.66 -114.31
N LYS A 32 53.78 44.75 -115.22
CA LYS A 32 52.70 43.75 -115.04
C LYS A 32 53.03 42.65 -114.03
N ALA A 33 54.32 42.42 -113.76
CA ALA A 33 54.76 41.47 -112.74
C ALA A 33 54.12 41.74 -111.38
N SER A 34 53.86 43.01 -111.09
CA SER A 34 53.37 43.48 -109.81
C SER A 34 51.94 43.00 -109.51
N GLN A 35 51.06 42.90 -110.51
CA GLN A 35 49.66 42.49 -110.34
C GLN A 35 49.53 40.98 -110.12
N LEU A 36 50.24 40.17 -110.92
CA LEU A 36 50.30 38.72 -110.71
C LEU A 36 50.98 38.36 -109.37
N SER A 37 52.00 39.14 -109.01
CA SER A 37 52.65 39.06 -107.70
C SER A 37 51.68 39.31 -106.54
N ASN A 38 50.64 40.16 -106.65
CA ASN A 38 49.72 40.42 -105.53
C ASN A 38 48.62 39.35 -105.38
N HIS A 39 48.11 38.82 -106.48
CA HIS A 39 47.01 37.86 -106.46
C HIS A 39 47.44 36.47 -105.95
N ILE A 40 48.61 35.97 -106.37
CA ILE A 40 49.18 34.70 -105.85
C ILE A 40 49.64 34.86 -104.40
N LYS A 41 50.09 36.06 -104.02
CA LYS A 41 50.38 36.35 -102.61
C LYS A 41 49.13 36.21 -101.75
N ALA A 42 47.99 36.77 -102.15
CA ALA A 42 46.77 36.79 -101.33
C ALA A 42 46.15 35.40 -101.09
N THR A 43 45.99 34.59 -102.14
CA THR A 43 45.41 33.25 -102.03
C THR A 43 46.30 32.29 -101.26
N LYS A 44 47.63 32.40 -101.44
CA LYS A 44 48.57 31.59 -100.67
C LYS A 44 48.62 32.02 -99.20
N THR A 45 48.61 33.33 -98.89
CA THR A 45 48.53 33.80 -97.50
C THR A 45 47.32 33.27 -96.75
N SER A 46 46.14 33.14 -97.40
CA SER A 46 44.93 32.64 -96.72
C SER A 46 44.98 31.14 -96.39
N LEU A 47 45.52 30.31 -97.29
CA LEU A 47 45.72 28.89 -97.03
C LEU A 47 46.90 28.64 -96.08
N GLU A 48 47.97 29.44 -96.19
CA GLU A 48 49.06 29.47 -95.20
C GLU A 48 48.56 29.93 -93.84
N GLU A 49 47.58 30.82 -93.74
CA GLU A 49 46.95 31.21 -92.47
C GLU A 49 46.13 30.08 -91.85
N GLN A 50 45.26 29.40 -92.62
CA GLN A 50 44.43 28.30 -92.08
C GLN A 50 45.24 27.05 -91.73
N LEU A 51 46.24 26.70 -92.55
CA LEU A 51 47.13 25.58 -92.27
C LEU A 51 48.12 25.92 -91.17
N SER A 52 48.64 27.16 -91.10
CA SER A 52 49.47 27.59 -89.97
C SER A 52 48.66 27.67 -88.68
N LEU A 53 47.38 28.07 -88.67
CA LEU A 53 46.53 27.99 -87.48
C LEU A 53 46.33 26.54 -87.03
N ALA A 54 45.94 25.63 -87.92
CA ALA A 54 45.73 24.22 -87.55
C ALA A 54 47.02 23.47 -87.19
N SER A 55 48.16 23.79 -87.84
CA SER A 55 49.45 23.13 -87.59
C SER A 55 50.31 23.81 -86.53
N SER A 56 50.02 25.05 -86.14
CA SER A 56 50.71 25.72 -85.02
C SER A 56 49.89 25.70 -83.74
N GLU A 57 48.56 25.82 -83.80
CA GLU A 57 47.73 25.98 -82.61
C GLU A 57 47.44 24.65 -81.91
N ALA A 58 47.26 23.55 -82.64
CA ALA A 58 47.05 22.24 -82.03
C ALA A 58 48.31 21.66 -81.36
N PRO A 59 49.51 21.68 -81.98
CA PRO A 59 50.75 21.28 -81.31
C PRO A 59 51.12 22.25 -80.19
N SER A 60 50.99 23.56 -80.37
CA SER A 60 51.33 24.53 -79.33
C SER A 60 50.38 24.46 -78.13
N ARG A 61 49.09 24.17 -78.29
CA ARG A 61 48.15 23.93 -77.17
C ARG A 61 48.44 22.64 -76.42
N ILE A 62 48.83 21.56 -77.13
CA ILE A 62 49.27 20.31 -76.49
C ILE A 62 50.62 20.51 -75.79
N GLU A 63 51.54 21.27 -76.39
CA GLU A 63 52.85 21.58 -75.83
C GLU A 63 52.74 22.57 -74.65
N THR A 64 51.82 23.54 -74.69
CA THR A 64 51.50 24.37 -73.51
C THR A 64 50.77 23.58 -72.43
N ALA A 65 49.82 22.70 -72.77
CA ALA A 65 49.20 21.81 -71.80
C ALA A 65 50.21 20.87 -71.15
N ASN A 66 51.16 20.32 -71.93
CA ASN A 66 52.23 19.47 -71.45
C ASN A 66 53.26 20.27 -70.63
N ARG A 67 53.62 21.48 -71.05
CA ARG A 67 54.50 22.38 -70.29
C ARG A 67 53.85 22.85 -69.00
N ASN A 68 52.55 23.14 -69.00
CA ASN A 68 51.79 23.49 -67.81
C ASN A 68 51.66 22.27 -66.87
N ALA A 69 51.43 21.07 -67.41
CA ALA A 69 51.43 19.84 -66.64
C ALA A 69 52.81 19.58 -66.02
N GLN A 70 53.90 19.67 -66.80
CA GLN A 70 55.28 19.54 -66.30
C GLN A 70 55.62 20.61 -65.26
N THR A 71 55.19 21.86 -65.48
CA THR A 71 55.39 22.95 -64.53
C THR A 71 54.64 22.67 -63.24
N ALA A 72 53.36 22.26 -63.32
CA ALA A 72 52.54 21.88 -62.18
C ALA A 72 53.11 20.65 -61.44
N THR A 73 53.59 19.63 -62.15
CA THR A 73 54.27 18.47 -61.55
C THR A 73 55.53 18.91 -60.81
N LYS A 74 56.31 19.82 -61.40
CA LYS A 74 57.49 20.39 -60.75
C LYS A 74 57.10 21.20 -59.52
N THR A 75 56.04 22.02 -59.57
CA THR A 75 55.58 22.78 -58.39
C THR A 75 55.05 21.86 -57.29
N ILE A 76 54.36 20.77 -57.64
CA ILE A 76 53.91 19.76 -56.68
C ILE A 76 55.11 19.04 -56.06
N GLN A 77 56.16 18.73 -56.84
CA GLN A 77 57.40 18.19 -56.30
C GLN A 77 58.09 19.18 -55.36
N ASP A 78 58.22 20.44 -55.77
CA ASP A 78 58.83 21.49 -54.95
C ASP A 78 58.04 21.69 -53.65
N PHE A 79 56.69 21.74 -53.70
CA PHE A 79 55.84 21.80 -52.50
C PHE A 79 55.91 20.52 -51.66
N SER A 80 56.08 19.35 -52.27
CA SER A 80 56.26 18.10 -51.53
C SER A 80 57.58 18.10 -50.77
N ILE A 81 58.65 18.60 -51.38
CA ILE A 81 59.96 18.78 -50.73
C ILE A 81 59.85 19.82 -49.62
N GLU A 82 59.20 20.96 -49.86
CA GLU A 82 59.02 22.01 -48.85
C GLU A 82 58.14 21.52 -47.68
N LYS A 83 57.10 20.73 -47.95
CA LYS A 83 56.29 20.07 -46.92
C LYS A 83 57.13 19.09 -46.10
N GLU A 84 57.98 18.29 -46.74
CA GLU A 84 58.81 17.30 -46.07
C GLU A 84 59.91 17.97 -45.24
N HIS A 85 60.48 19.06 -45.74
CA HIS A 85 61.40 19.93 -45.00
C HIS A 85 60.71 20.57 -43.79
N THR A 86 59.57 21.23 -43.98
CA THR A 86 58.81 21.86 -42.89
C THR A 86 58.34 20.83 -41.87
N SER A 87 57.92 19.65 -42.31
CA SER A 87 57.57 18.53 -41.42
C SER A 87 58.79 18.03 -40.65
N GLY A 88 59.97 18.01 -41.28
CA GLY A 88 61.24 17.72 -40.64
C GLY A 88 61.61 18.78 -39.59
N ASP A 89 61.49 20.07 -39.92
CA ASP A 89 61.74 21.18 -39.00
C ASP A 89 60.80 21.14 -37.80
N ILE A 90 59.50 20.86 -38.02
CA ILE A 90 58.52 20.69 -36.95
C ILE A 90 58.87 19.46 -36.09
N ALA A 91 59.26 18.34 -36.71
CA ALA A 91 59.65 17.14 -35.97
C ALA A 91 60.90 17.37 -35.12
N ASN A 92 61.89 18.08 -35.67
CA ASN A 92 63.12 18.46 -34.96
C ASN A 92 62.81 19.44 -33.82
N TYR A 93 61.99 20.48 -34.07
CA TYR A 93 61.57 21.42 -33.04
C TYR A 93 60.76 20.73 -31.92
N LEU A 94 59.87 19.79 -32.27
CA LEU A 94 59.13 18.98 -31.28
C LEU A 94 60.06 18.03 -30.52
N ALA A 95 61.09 17.49 -31.17
CA ALA A 95 62.10 16.65 -30.51
C ALA A 95 62.99 17.46 -29.56
N ASP A 96 63.31 18.71 -29.91
CA ASP A 96 64.09 19.63 -29.08
C ASP A 96 63.28 20.19 -27.90
N VAL A 97 62.01 20.53 -28.13
CA VAL A 97 61.10 21.08 -27.11
C VAL A 97 60.49 19.99 -26.23
N GLY A 98 60.38 18.75 -26.71
CA GLY A 98 59.83 17.60 -25.98
C GLY A 98 60.45 17.37 -24.59
N PRO A 99 61.80 17.31 -24.47
CA PRO A 99 62.49 17.23 -23.18
C PRO A 99 62.20 18.42 -22.26
N MET A 100 62.09 19.64 -22.82
CA MET A 100 61.78 20.85 -22.04
C MET A 100 60.35 20.81 -21.50
N VAL A 101 59.37 20.41 -22.32
CA VAL A 101 57.97 20.23 -21.89
C VAL A 101 57.86 19.13 -20.83
N LYS A 102 58.58 18.01 -21.02
CA LYS A 102 58.63 16.93 -20.03
C LYS A 102 59.21 17.41 -18.69
N ASN A 103 60.32 18.13 -18.71
CA ASN A 103 60.91 18.72 -17.50
C ASN A 103 59.98 19.75 -16.85
N LEU A 104 59.28 20.58 -17.65
CA LEU A 104 58.34 21.55 -17.13
C LEU A 104 57.15 20.85 -16.47
N LEU A 105 56.60 19.80 -17.08
CA LEU A 105 55.53 18.95 -16.49
C LEU A 105 55.97 18.27 -15.20
N GLU A 106 57.23 17.81 -15.13
CA GLU A 106 57.79 17.22 -13.92
C GLU A 106 57.94 18.27 -12.81
N ILE A 107 58.41 19.47 -13.13
CA ILE A 107 58.52 20.58 -12.16
C ILE A 107 57.13 21.03 -11.70
N THR A 108 56.16 21.21 -12.61
CA THR A 108 54.79 21.56 -12.23
C THR A 108 54.16 20.47 -11.37
N GLY A 109 54.39 19.20 -11.69
CA GLY A 109 53.94 18.07 -10.87
C GLY A 109 54.55 18.08 -9.47
N ARG A 110 55.84 18.43 -9.34
CA ARG A 110 56.50 18.62 -8.04
C ARG A 110 55.95 19.83 -7.27
N ILE A 111 55.63 20.93 -7.96
CA ILE A 111 54.98 22.09 -7.34
C ILE A 111 53.60 21.70 -6.81
N ASP A 112 52.78 21.00 -7.61
CA ASP A 112 51.47 20.49 -7.19
C ASP A 112 51.56 19.53 -5.99
N GLU A 113 52.62 18.72 -5.92
CA GLU A 113 52.88 17.84 -4.78
C GLU A 113 53.29 18.62 -3.52
N LEU A 114 54.20 19.58 -3.66
CA LEU A 114 54.62 20.46 -2.56
C LEU A 114 53.45 21.32 -2.04
N GLU A 115 52.59 21.83 -2.92
CA GLU A 115 51.38 22.55 -2.53
C GLU A 115 50.42 21.66 -1.74
N ARG A 116 50.28 20.38 -2.11
CA ARG A 116 49.48 19.40 -1.35
C ARG A 116 50.07 19.16 0.04
N TYR A 117 51.39 18.97 0.16
CA TYR A 117 52.05 18.83 1.46
C TYR A 117 51.92 20.09 2.32
N ALA A 118 52.08 21.28 1.72
CA ALA A 118 51.91 22.55 2.42
C ALA A 118 50.48 22.70 2.97
N LYS A 119 49.45 22.41 2.16
CA LYS A 119 48.05 22.43 2.60
C LYS A 119 47.79 21.41 3.72
N TYR A 120 48.33 20.20 3.61
CA TYR A 120 48.22 19.18 4.67
C TYR A 120 48.83 19.68 5.99
N LEU A 121 50.04 20.23 5.96
CA LEU A 121 50.73 20.75 7.14
C LEU A 121 50.01 21.98 7.73
N GLN A 122 49.41 22.83 6.90
CA GLN A 122 48.58 23.93 7.39
C GLN A 122 47.36 23.46 8.19
N TRP A 123 46.73 22.35 7.79
CA TRP A 123 45.63 21.77 8.57
C TRP A 123 46.13 21.19 9.91
N VAL A 124 47.25 20.48 9.91
CA VAL A 124 47.87 19.98 11.14
C VAL A 124 48.21 21.13 12.08
N ALA A 125 48.87 22.18 11.58
CA ALA A 125 49.21 23.37 12.37
C ALA A 125 47.97 24.03 12.97
N LYS A 126 46.88 24.20 12.21
CA LYS A 126 45.61 24.75 12.74
C LYS A 126 45.03 23.90 13.88
N ILE A 127 45.10 22.58 13.78
CA ILE A 127 44.61 21.66 14.83
C ILE A 127 45.49 21.79 16.08
N GLU A 128 46.81 21.85 15.91
CA GLU A 128 47.76 22.04 17.00
C GLU A 128 47.64 23.41 17.67
N ASP A 129 47.43 24.47 16.90
CA ASP A 129 47.19 25.83 17.40
C ASP A 129 45.93 25.88 18.27
N LEU A 130 44.81 25.34 17.77
CA LEU A 130 43.57 25.23 18.56
C LEU A 130 43.76 24.39 19.81
N SER A 131 44.51 23.29 19.72
CA SER A 131 44.86 22.46 20.87
C SER A 131 45.67 23.25 21.91
N SER A 132 46.65 24.05 21.47
CA SER A 132 47.45 24.92 22.33
C SER A 132 46.63 26.03 22.98
N ASP A 133 45.67 26.60 22.23
CA ASP A 133 44.75 27.63 22.72
C ASP A 133 43.82 27.09 23.81
N ILE A 134 43.27 25.88 23.63
CA ILE A 134 42.47 25.19 24.66
C ILE A 134 43.31 24.98 25.92
N GLN A 135 44.53 24.47 25.78
CA GLN A 135 45.45 24.26 26.91
C GLN A 135 45.75 25.57 27.65
N SER A 136 46.06 26.63 26.90
CA SER A 136 46.39 27.95 27.45
C SER A 136 45.20 28.57 28.18
N ALA A 137 43.99 28.44 27.63
CA ALA A 137 42.76 28.92 28.27
C ALA A 137 42.46 28.19 29.59
N LEU A 138 42.73 26.87 29.66
CA LEU A 138 42.58 26.08 30.88
C LEU A 138 43.58 26.49 31.98
N ILE A 139 44.84 26.78 31.62
CA ILE A 139 45.87 27.23 32.57
C ILE A 139 45.46 28.56 33.25
N ILE A 140 44.81 29.46 32.52
CA ILE A 140 44.34 30.76 33.04
C ILE A 140 42.92 30.63 33.64
N SER A 141 42.38 29.40 33.75
CA SER A 141 41.04 29.11 34.29
C SER A 141 39.90 29.85 33.57
N CYS A 142 40.07 30.13 32.27
CA CYS A 142 39.07 30.80 31.45
C CYS A 142 38.21 29.79 30.67
N VAL A 143 37.21 29.24 31.36
CA VAL A 143 36.35 28.16 30.86
C VAL A 143 35.66 28.50 29.53
N ASP A 144 35.09 29.69 29.40
CA ASP A 144 34.37 30.09 28.18
C ASP A 144 35.28 30.10 26.94
N ARG A 145 36.52 30.59 27.07
CA ARG A 145 37.50 30.56 25.98
C ARG A 145 37.89 29.13 25.61
N ALA A 146 38.13 28.27 26.59
CA ALA A 146 38.46 26.87 26.35
C ALA A 146 37.34 26.16 25.56
N VAL A 147 36.08 26.39 25.94
CA VAL A 147 34.91 25.84 25.23
C VAL A 147 34.77 26.45 23.83
N ASN A 148 35.01 27.75 23.65
CA ASN A 148 34.97 28.38 22.33
C ASN A 148 36.01 27.79 21.37
N HIS A 149 37.25 27.59 21.81
CA HIS A 149 38.30 26.95 20.99
C HIS A 149 37.99 25.48 20.72
N TYR A 150 37.42 24.76 21.69
CA TYR A 150 36.93 23.40 21.49
C TYR A 150 35.84 23.33 20.40
N VAL A 151 34.87 24.24 20.42
CA VAL A 151 33.81 24.30 19.39
C VAL A 151 34.40 24.57 18.01
N GLN A 152 35.39 25.46 17.90
CA GLN A 152 36.11 25.69 16.64
C GLN A 152 36.85 24.45 16.14
N LEU A 153 37.45 23.67 17.05
CA LEU A 153 38.06 22.39 16.71
C LEU A 153 37.02 21.37 16.24
N ALA A 154 35.85 21.31 16.87
CA ALA A 154 34.75 20.44 16.47
C ALA A 154 34.22 20.77 15.06
N ASP A 155 34.04 22.07 14.77
CA ASP A 155 33.65 22.54 13.43
C ASP A 155 34.70 22.18 12.37
N LEU A 156 35.98 22.28 12.71
CA LEU A 156 37.09 21.90 11.84
C LEU A 156 37.08 20.38 11.57
N VAL A 157 36.86 19.55 12.59
CA VAL A 157 36.74 18.09 12.42
C VAL A 157 35.56 17.74 11.51
N LYS A 158 34.41 18.41 11.69
CA LYS A 158 33.24 18.22 10.85
C LYS A 158 33.52 18.54 9.38
N GLN A 159 34.27 19.61 9.10
CA GLN A 159 34.69 19.95 7.73
C GLN A 159 35.66 18.93 7.13
N LEU A 160 36.51 18.31 7.94
CA LEU A 160 37.48 17.31 7.49
C LEU A 160 36.88 15.92 7.31
N GLN A 161 35.70 15.65 7.86
CA GLN A 161 35.15 14.30 7.98
C GLN A 161 35.01 13.54 6.65
N ASP A 162 34.67 14.25 5.57
CA ASP A 162 34.51 13.68 4.23
C ASP A 162 35.82 13.67 3.40
N SER A 163 36.95 14.06 4.01
CA SER A 163 38.23 14.11 3.34
C SER A 163 38.79 12.71 3.07
N ALA A 164 39.37 12.53 1.88
CA ALA A 164 40.14 11.33 1.54
C ALA A 164 41.42 11.15 2.40
N CYS A 165 41.86 12.19 3.12
CA CYS A 165 43.04 12.14 3.98
C CYS A 165 42.76 11.46 5.33
N ALA A 166 42.59 10.13 5.33
CA ALA A 166 42.21 9.35 6.51
C ALA A 166 43.07 9.62 7.77
N ASN A 167 44.38 9.81 7.60
CA ASN A 167 45.28 10.09 8.73
C ASN A 167 45.04 11.48 9.36
N LEU A 168 44.72 12.48 8.54
CA LEU A 168 44.39 13.83 9.02
C LEU A 168 43.05 13.83 9.74
N VAL A 169 42.05 13.16 9.17
CA VAL A 169 40.72 12.99 9.79
C VAL A 169 40.84 12.29 11.13
N LYS A 170 41.63 11.21 11.18
CA LYS A 170 41.91 10.48 12.42
C LYS A 170 42.61 11.36 13.46
N PHE A 171 43.68 12.06 13.07
CA PHE A 171 44.39 12.97 13.98
C PHE A 171 43.47 14.06 14.55
N ALA A 172 42.67 14.71 13.70
CA ALA A 172 41.73 15.73 14.14
C ALA A 172 40.67 15.16 15.10
N SER A 173 40.13 13.98 14.79
CA SER A 173 39.14 13.29 15.63
C SER A 173 39.73 12.86 16.98
N ASP A 174 40.94 12.30 16.98
CA ASP A 174 41.64 11.87 18.19
C ASP A 174 41.96 13.07 19.09
N THR A 175 42.39 14.20 18.51
CA THR A 175 42.61 15.46 19.26
C THR A 175 41.30 16.03 19.83
N LEU A 176 40.20 15.98 19.08
CA LEU A 176 38.89 16.40 19.58
C LEU A 176 38.40 15.52 20.74
N ILE A 177 38.54 14.19 20.62
CA ILE A 177 38.16 13.23 21.68
C ILE A 177 39.05 13.43 22.91
N PHE A 178 40.34 13.70 22.73
CA PHE A 178 41.26 14.01 23.82
C PHE A 178 40.79 15.22 24.64
N TRP A 179 40.50 16.34 23.98
CA TRP A 179 40.02 17.54 24.67
C TRP A 179 38.61 17.38 25.25
N TYR A 180 37.74 16.65 24.55
CA TYR A 180 36.41 16.30 25.07
C TYR A 180 36.53 15.60 26.41
N LYS A 181 37.37 14.57 26.53
CA LYS A 181 37.55 13.82 27.79
C LYS A 181 37.98 14.74 28.92
N ILE A 182 38.98 15.58 28.71
CA ILE A 182 39.50 16.50 29.73
C ILE A 182 38.44 17.50 30.18
N LEU A 183 37.81 18.20 29.23
CA LEU A 183 36.82 19.23 29.51
C LEU A 183 35.56 18.63 30.12
N ASN A 184 35.08 17.51 29.57
CA ASN A 184 33.91 16.82 30.07
C ASN A 184 34.13 16.27 31.48
N ASP A 185 35.29 15.68 31.80
CA ASP A 185 35.57 15.19 33.15
C ASP A 185 35.61 16.35 34.17
N THR A 186 36.22 17.46 33.79
CA THR A 186 36.30 18.67 34.64
C THR A 186 34.90 19.23 34.91
N PHE A 187 34.12 19.53 33.85
CA PHE A 187 32.79 20.12 34.02
C PHE A 187 31.77 19.13 34.57
N SER A 188 31.88 17.82 34.28
CA SER A 188 31.01 16.81 34.87
C SER A 188 31.19 16.74 36.38
N SER A 189 32.44 16.79 36.87
CA SER A 189 32.71 16.78 38.31
C SER A 189 32.11 18.01 39.00
N GLU A 190 32.33 19.20 38.45
CA GLU A 190 31.73 20.44 38.99
C GLU A 190 30.19 20.42 38.91
N PHE A 191 29.64 19.88 37.83
CA PHE A 191 28.20 19.76 37.64
C PHE A 191 27.57 18.75 38.61
N ASP A 192 28.23 17.63 38.89
CA ASP A 192 27.80 16.65 39.89
C ASP A 192 27.76 17.25 41.31
N GLU A 193 28.71 18.12 41.66
CA GLU A 193 28.69 18.88 42.92
C GLU A 193 27.47 19.81 43.00
N VAL A 194 27.18 20.54 41.91
CA VAL A 194 26.01 21.42 41.81
C VAL A 194 24.70 20.61 41.88
N LEU A 195 24.61 19.48 41.18
CA LEU A 195 23.46 18.58 41.25
C LEU A 195 23.25 18.05 42.68
N THR A 196 24.34 17.68 43.37
CA THR A 196 24.29 17.24 44.77
C THR A 196 23.77 18.36 45.69
N ALA A 197 24.18 19.61 45.45
CA ALA A 197 23.66 20.79 46.14
C ALA A 197 22.15 20.98 45.90
N TRP A 198 21.67 20.72 44.69
CA TRP A 198 20.23 20.68 44.37
C TRP A 198 19.51 19.44 44.93
N ARG A 199 20.21 18.53 45.61
CA ARG A 199 19.70 17.23 46.09
C ARG A 199 19.21 16.30 44.96
N TRP A 200 19.79 16.46 43.78
CA TRP A 200 19.54 15.60 42.64
C TRP A 200 20.24 14.24 42.82
N PRO A 201 19.60 13.12 42.42
CA PRO A 201 18.21 13.00 42.00
C PRO A 201 17.22 13.13 43.18
N PHE A 202 16.00 13.57 42.89
CA PHE A 202 14.93 13.70 43.88
C PHE A 202 14.36 12.32 44.21
N ILE A 203 14.80 11.76 45.33
CA ILE A 203 14.33 10.47 45.83
C ILE A 203 13.98 10.65 47.31
N ILE A 204 13.08 9.81 47.83
CA ILE A 204 12.62 9.85 49.23
C ILE A 204 13.79 9.93 50.23
N THR A 205 14.93 9.29 49.94
CA THR A 205 16.14 9.34 50.77
C THR A 205 16.83 10.72 50.74
N SER A 206 16.90 11.40 49.59
CA SER A 206 17.49 12.75 49.46
C SER A 206 16.59 13.84 50.05
N MET A 207 15.29 13.58 50.21
CA MET A 207 14.38 14.48 50.94
C MET A 207 14.53 14.40 52.48
N LYS A 208 14.98 13.26 53.03
CA LYS A 208 15.11 13.05 54.49
C LYS A 208 16.44 13.54 55.08
N SER A 209 17.48 13.73 54.27
CA SER A 209 18.77 14.26 54.74
C SER A 209 18.71 15.78 54.90
N LEU A 210 18.29 16.23 56.09
CA LEU A 210 18.25 17.63 56.50
C LEU A 210 19.46 17.93 57.39
N THR A 211 20.57 18.35 56.78
CA THR A 211 21.55 19.29 57.39
C THR A 211 22.63 19.61 56.34
N ALA A 212 22.55 20.78 55.70
CA ALA A 212 23.70 21.61 55.32
C ALA A 212 23.23 22.77 54.42
N GLN A 213 23.73 23.95 54.73
CA GLN A 213 23.57 25.19 53.98
C GLN A 213 24.08 24.98 52.55
N THR A 214 23.21 25.10 51.55
CA THR A 214 23.66 25.27 50.16
C THR A 214 23.81 26.76 49.89
N SER A 215 25.00 27.19 49.51
CA SER A 215 25.24 28.58 49.12
C SER A 215 24.48 28.88 47.83
N THR A 216 23.77 30.02 47.79
CA THR A 216 23.07 30.52 46.60
C THR A 216 23.99 30.53 45.37
N GLU A 217 25.29 30.78 45.59
CA GLU A 217 26.36 30.76 44.59
C GLU A 217 26.51 29.42 43.85
N GLN A 218 26.40 28.26 44.53
CA GLN A 218 26.47 26.96 43.86
C GLN A 218 25.24 26.71 42.97
N ARG A 219 24.10 27.29 43.31
CA ARG A 219 22.87 27.16 42.52
C ARG A 219 22.90 28.01 41.25
N GLU A 220 23.57 29.16 41.30
CA GLU A 220 23.77 30.05 40.15
C GLU A 220 24.74 29.48 39.11
N LYS A 221 25.66 28.58 39.50
CA LYS A 221 26.57 27.88 38.59
C LYS A 221 25.91 26.85 37.66
N LEU A 222 24.65 26.46 37.91
CA LEU A 222 23.94 25.46 37.12
C LEU A 222 23.86 25.86 35.64
N GLY A 223 23.45 27.09 35.34
CA GLY A 223 23.26 27.57 33.97
C GLY A 223 24.55 27.58 33.14
N PRO A 224 25.63 28.24 33.62
CA PRO A 224 26.92 28.26 32.93
C PRO A 224 27.49 26.86 32.69
N LEU A 225 27.49 25.97 33.70
CA LEU A 225 28.00 24.61 33.54
C LEU A 225 27.17 23.77 32.58
N PHE A 226 25.84 23.88 32.65
CA PHE A 226 24.93 23.21 31.74
C PHE A 226 25.20 23.63 30.28
N THR A 227 25.38 24.94 30.06
CA THR A 227 25.67 25.50 28.73
C THR A 227 27.03 25.04 28.23
N CYS A 228 28.07 25.05 29.07
CA CYS A 228 29.39 24.51 28.71
C CYS A 228 29.31 23.03 28.30
N LEU A 229 28.66 22.19 29.11
CA LEU A 229 28.48 20.76 28.82
C LEU A 229 27.68 20.52 27.55
N LEU A 230 26.65 21.33 27.28
CA LEU A 230 25.88 21.25 26.05
C LEU A 230 26.74 21.57 24.81
N ARG A 231 27.63 22.56 24.91
CA ARG A 231 28.56 22.96 23.85
C ARG A 231 29.71 21.97 23.61
N LEU A 232 29.97 21.07 24.56
CA LEU A 232 30.94 19.97 24.40
C LEU A 232 30.38 18.77 23.61
N GLN A 233 29.16 18.83 23.08
CA GLN A 233 28.56 17.70 22.38
C GLN A 233 29.43 17.24 21.20
N LEU A 234 29.84 15.97 21.23
CA LEU A 234 30.57 15.33 20.14
C LEU A 234 29.65 15.11 18.92
N PRO A 235 30.21 15.13 17.69
CA PRO A 235 29.50 14.65 16.50
C PRO A 235 29.00 13.20 16.67
N ASP A 236 27.84 12.88 16.11
CA ASP A 236 27.19 11.56 16.29
C ASP A 236 28.10 10.38 15.91
N SER A 237 28.92 10.54 14.87
CA SER A 237 29.90 9.55 14.41
C SER A 237 31.05 9.27 15.39
N LEU A 238 31.35 10.22 16.27
CA LEU A 238 32.45 10.17 17.23
C LEU A 238 31.99 9.96 18.67
N SER A 239 30.67 9.84 18.90
CA SER A 239 30.11 9.73 20.25
C SER A 239 30.56 8.43 20.93
N CYS A 240 31.38 8.57 21.98
CA CYS A 240 31.98 7.48 22.77
C CYS A 240 31.13 7.00 23.96
N ASN A 241 29.91 7.52 24.18
CA ASN A 241 29.07 7.06 25.29
C ASN A 241 28.80 5.57 25.15
N ALA A 242 28.68 4.82 26.26
CA ALA A 242 28.37 3.39 26.25
C ALA A 242 27.19 3.15 25.29
N GLN A 243 27.52 2.65 24.09
CA GLN A 243 26.55 2.63 23.00
C GLN A 243 25.47 1.64 23.41
N PRO A 244 24.18 1.98 23.28
CA PRO A 244 23.11 1.03 23.54
C PRO A 244 23.28 -0.22 22.67
N ASN A 245 22.53 -1.26 23.00
CA ASN A 245 22.38 -2.43 22.15
C ASN A 245 22.17 -1.99 20.68
N GLU A 246 22.85 -2.67 19.75
CA GLU A 246 22.83 -2.36 18.32
C GLU A 246 21.40 -2.23 17.77
N PHE A 247 20.47 -3.05 18.26
CA PHE A 247 19.05 -2.96 17.94
C PHE A 247 18.47 -1.57 18.21
N ILE A 248 18.67 -1.04 19.42
CA ILE A 248 18.11 0.25 19.86
C ILE A 248 18.70 1.40 19.03
N ARG A 249 20.00 1.34 18.73
CA ARG A 249 20.69 2.36 17.93
C ARG A 249 20.12 2.47 16.51
N ASN A 250 19.68 1.35 15.95
CA ASN A 250 19.16 1.27 14.60
C ASN A 250 17.65 1.65 14.51
N LEU A 251 17.00 1.98 15.63
CA LEU A 251 15.59 2.40 15.63
C LEU A 251 15.43 3.81 15.07
N HIS A 252 14.37 4.01 14.28
CA HIS A 252 14.01 5.33 13.76
C HIS A 252 13.76 6.33 14.90
N GLY A 253 14.25 7.55 14.75
CA GLY A 253 14.14 8.60 15.78
C GLY A 253 15.11 8.44 16.96
N TRP A 254 15.95 7.39 16.96
CA TRP A 254 17.05 7.29 17.92
C TRP A 254 18.10 8.38 17.67
N ARG A 255 18.66 8.92 18.76
CA ARG A 255 19.76 9.88 18.75
C ARG A 255 20.50 9.82 20.10
N PRO A 256 21.77 10.24 20.18
CA PRO A 256 22.46 10.38 21.46
C PRO A 256 21.73 11.34 22.42
N LEU A 257 21.86 11.07 23.73
CA LEU A 257 21.37 11.99 24.76
C LEU A 257 22.26 13.23 24.85
N LEU A 258 21.67 14.35 25.27
CA LEU A 258 22.45 15.57 25.54
C LEU A 258 23.42 15.30 26.70
N PRO A 259 24.72 15.68 26.59
CA PRO A 259 25.70 15.41 27.64
C PRO A 259 25.28 15.81 29.06
N PRO A 260 24.75 17.03 29.31
CA PRO A 260 24.34 17.40 30.67
C PRO A 260 23.20 16.53 31.20
N LEU A 261 22.25 16.14 30.35
CA LEU A 261 21.15 15.25 30.75
C LEU A 261 21.62 13.81 30.98
N ASP A 262 22.59 13.33 30.19
CA ASP A 262 23.18 12.01 30.41
C ASP A 262 23.91 11.94 31.76
N ILE A 263 24.60 13.01 32.15
CA ILE A 263 25.20 13.16 33.50
C ILE A 263 24.11 13.12 34.58
N MET A 264 23.04 13.90 34.42
CA MET A 264 21.90 13.89 35.35
C MET A 264 21.26 12.50 35.49
N LEU A 265 21.31 11.67 34.46
CA LEU A 265 20.79 10.30 34.48
C LEU A 265 21.73 9.30 35.18
N LYS A 266 23.05 9.56 35.26
CA LYS A 266 24.04 8.60 35.83
C LYS A 266 23.63 8.03 37.20
N PRO A 267 23.18 8.83 38.20
CA PRO A 267 22.77 8.29 39.50
C PRO A 267 21.56 7.34 39.39
N LEU A 268 20.60 7.65 38.50
CA LEU A 268 19.42 6.82 38.26
C LEU A 268 19.78 5.55 37.51
N LYS A 269 20.65 5.62 36.48
CA LYS A 269 21.20 4.46 35.77
C LYS A 269 21.89 3.49 36.73
N LYS A 270 22.72 4.01 37.64
CA LYS A 270 23.40 3.21 38.68
C LYS A 270 22.40 2.55 39.62
N ARG A 271 21.38 3.28 40.05
CA ARG A 271 20.31 2.74 40.91
C ARG A 271 19.50 1.67 40.20
N PHE A 272 19.15 1.89 38.93
CA PHE A 272 18.45 0.91 38.09
C PHE A 272 19.26 -0.38 37.97
N HIS A 273 20.54 -0.29 37.60
CA HIS A 273 21.44 -1.44 37.51
C HIS A 273 21.55 -2.20 38.84
N TYR A 274 21.68 -1.48 39.96
CA TYR A 274 21.75 -2.10 41.27
C TYR A 274 20.50 -2.91 41.64
N HIS A 275 19.31 -2.43 41.27
CA HIS A 275 18.05 -3.09 41.59
C HIS A 275 17.65 -4.18 40.59
N PHE A 276 18.00 -4.02 39.31
CA PHE A 276 17.41 -4.83 38.21
C PHE A 276 18.43 -5.63 37.39
N TYR A 277 19.74 -5.60 37.70
CA TYR A 277 20.74 -6.44 37.02
C TYR A 277 21.60 -7.29 37.98
N GLY A 278 21.43 -7.13 39.29
CA GLY A 278 22.16 -7.89 40.31
C GLY A 278 21.33 -9.02 40.95
N ASN A 279 21.87 -9.58 42.04
CA ASN A 279 21.24 -10.65 42.83
C ASN A 279 20.17 -10.14 43.82
N ARG A 280 19.54 -9.00 43.53
CA ARG A 280 18.51 -8.42 44.39
C ARG A 280 17.18 -9.11 44.11
N GLN A 281 16.35 -9.25 45.14
CA GLN A 281 14.97 -9.74 44.95
C GLN A 281 14.16 -8.86 43.98
N THR A 282 14.53 -7.59 43.83
CA THR A 282 13.92 -6.66 42.87
C THR A 282 14.26 -6.96 41.41
N ASN A 283 15.29 -7.77 41.14
CA ASN A 283 15.57 -8.28 39.81
C ASN A 283 14.78 -9.59 39.64
N ASN A 284 13.49 -9.46 39.35
CA ASN A 284 12.61 -10.57 39.06
C ASN A 284 12.04 -10.42 37.65
N ILE A 285 12.34 -11.40 36.81
CA ILE A 285 11.93 -11.46 35.41
C ILE A 285 10.41 -11.57 35.25
N GLU A 286 9.73 -12.16 36.24
CA GLU A 286 8.28 -12.32 36.28
C GLU A 286 7.56 -11.03 36.70
N LYS A 287 8.31 -10.00 37.11
CA LYS A 287 7.78 -8.74 37.66
C LYS A 287 8.27 -7.49 36.92
N PRO A 288 8.03 -7.39 35.60
CA PRO A 288 8.45 -6.23 34.82
C PRO A 288 7.78 -4.92 35.26
N GLU A 289 6.59 -4.99 35.86
CA GLU A 289 5.87 -3.83 36.41
C GLU A 289 6.73 -3.01 37.40
N TRP A 290 7.68 -3.63 38.08
CA TRP A 290 8.53 -2.96 39.07
C TRP A 290 9.47 -1.93 38.45
N TYR A 291 10.16 -2.28 37.36
CA TYR A 291 11.06 -1.34 36.72
C TYR A 291 10.31 -0.30 35.89
N PHE A 292 9.16 -0.67 35.29
CA PHE A 292 8.27 0.27 34.61
C PHE A 292 7.73 1.34 35.56
N THR A 293 7.16 0.92 36.69
CA THR A 293 6.65 1.85 37.72
C THR A 293 7.75 2.75 38.26
N GLN A 294 8.96 2.20 38.46
CA GLN A 294 10.10 2.98 38.95
C GLN A 294 10.52 4.07 37.96
N ILE A 295 10.52 3.79 36.66
CA ILE A 295 10.82 4.75 35.60
C ILE A 295 9.75 5.85 35.52
N LEU A 296 8.46 5.49 35.50
CA LEU A 296 7.36 6.45 35.50
C LEU A 296 7.41 7.36 36.73
N GLY A 297 7.70 6.79 37.91
CA GLY A 297 7.93 7.53 39.14
C GLY A 297 9.09 8.54 39.01
N TRP A 298 10.23 8.13 38.45
CA TRP A 298 11.34 9.06 38.21
C TRP A 298 11.00 10.16 37.22
N ILE A 299 10.28 9.87 36.13
CA ILE A 299 9.83 10.93 35.20
C ILE A 299 8.95 11.93 35.97
N LYS A 300 7.97 11.42 36.73
CA LYS A 300 7.03 12.23 37.51
C LYS A 300 7.74 13.13 38.53
N ASP A 301 8.69 12.57 39.28
CA ASP A 301 9.36 13.25 40.40
C ASP A 301 10.32 14.35 39.93
N HIS A 302 10.86 14.26 38.71
CA HIS A 302 11.86 15.20 38.19
C HIS A 302 11.31 16.19 37.16
N GLN A 303 10.09 16.00 36.63
CA GLN A 303 9.54 16.82 35.55
C GLN A 303 9.49 18.32 35.89
N GLU A 304 9.18 18.70 37.14
CA GLU A 304 9.01 20.10 37.52
C GLU A 304 10.34 20.85 37.50
N PHE A 305 11.41 20.22 38.00
CA PHE A 305 12.75 20.80 37.94
C PHE A 305 13.24 20.92 36.50
N LEU A 306 12.98 19.90 35.67
CA LEU A 306 13.36 19.92 34.26
C LEU A 306 12.66 21.06 33.52
N ARG A 307 11.35 21.26 33.74
CA ARG A 307 10.58 22.36 33.13
C ARG A 307 11.00 23.74 33.63
N THR A 308 11.26 23.89 34.92
CA THR A 308 11.48 25.23 35.52
C THR A 308 12.94 25.68 35.53
N LYS A 309 13.89 24.75 35.52
CA LYS A 309 15.33 25.05 35.65
C LYS A 309 16.14 24.65 34.43
N ILE A 310 15.80 23.55 33.76
CA ILE A 310 16.61 23.04 32.65
C ILE A 310 16.07 23.49 31.29
N GLN A 311 14.75 23.51 31.09
CA GLN A 311 14.13 23.94 29.84
C GLN A 311 14.55 25.38 29.43
N PRO A 312 14.57 26.38 30.34
CA PRO A 312 15.01 27.73 29.96
C PRO A 312 16.48 27.79 29.51
N LEU A 313 17.33 26.91 30.05
CA LEU A 313 18.75 26.82 29.66
C LEU A 313 18.92 26.21 28.27
N LEU A 314 18.05 25.28 27.88
CA LEU A 314 18.03 24.74 26.51
C LEU A 314 17.57 25.79 25.51
N GLU A 315 16.57 26.58 25.88
CA GLU A 315 16.05 27.69 25.06
C GLU A 315 17.12 28.76 24.85
N GLU A 316 17.79 29.20 25.92
CA GLU A 316 18.88 30.19 25.85
C GLU A 316 20.06 29.70 24.98
N ALA A 317 20.33 28.39 24.99
CA ALA A 317 21.36 27.78 24.15
C ALA A 317 20.93 27.53 22.70
N GLY A 318 19.74 27.99 22.27
CA GLY A 318 19.25 27.85 20.90
C GLY A 318 18.68 26.47 20.55
N SER A 319 18.31 25.66 21.55
CA SER A 319 17.71 24.33 21.39
C SER A 319 16.21 24.32 21.74
N GLU A 320 15.47 25.36 21.37
CA GLU A 320 14.05 25.57 21.70
C GLU A 320 13.13 24.42 21.26
N TYR A 321 13.51 23.65 20.24
CA TYR A 321 12.74 22.51 19.72
C TYR A 321 12.84 21.25 20.59
N ARG A 322 13.71 21.23 21.61
CA ARG A 322 13.90 20.09 22.50
C ARG A 322 13.21 20.32 23.84
N ASP A 323 12.37 19.37 24.22
CA ASP A 323 11.76 19.32 25.56
C ASP A 323 12.69 18.54 26.52
N ALA A 324 13.08 19.18 27.62
CA ALA A 324 13.97 18.65 28.65
C ALA A 324 13.39 17.40 29.35
N VAL A 325 12.08 17.38 29.59
CA VAL A 325 11.38 16.25 30.21
C VAL A 325 11.39 15.06 29.25
N VAL A 326 11.14 15.31 27.96
CA VAL A 326 11.19 14.26 26.93
C VAL A 326 12.61 13.71 26.80
N GLU A 327 13.63 14.56 26.68
CA GLU A 327 15.03 14.10 26.58
C GLU A 327 15.49 13.30 27.80
N PHE A 328 15.09 13.72 29.00
CA PHE A 328 15.34 12.95 30.22
C PHE A 328 14.61 11.60 30.22
N SER A 329 13.33 11.61 29.82
CA SER A 329 12.50 10.41 29.72
C SER A 329 13.07 9.39 28.72
N ARG A 330 13.61 9.84 27.57
CA ARG A 330 14.28 8.97 26.59
C ARG A 330 15.36 8.11 27.22
N GLY A 331 16.20 8.71 28.08
CA GLY A 331 17.27 7.99 28.74
C GLY A 331 16.79 6.98 29.78
N LEU A 332 15.65 7.23 30.44
CA LEU A 332 15.03 6.27 31.35
C LEU A 332 14.31 5.15 30.61
N VAL A 333 13.58 5.46 29.54
CA VAL A 333 12.92 4.47 28.68
C VAL A 333 13.95 3.54 28.04
N GLN A 334 15.11 4.05 27.66
CA GLN A 334 16.22 3.23 27.16
C GLN A 334 16.65 2.15 28.16
N LEU A 335 16.67 2.44 29.47
CA LEU A 335 16.99 1.44 30.50
C LEU A 335 15.97 0.30 30.54
N ALA A 336 14.67 0.61 30.40
CA ALA A 336 13.64 -0.42 30.30
C ALA A 336 13.82 -1.26 29.04
N MET A 337 14.11 -0.63 27.90
CA MET A 337 14.34 -1.35 26.65
C MET A 337 15.54 -2.30 26.74
N GLU A 338 16.66 -1.85 27.31
CA GLU A 338 17.86 -2.67 27.54
C GLU A 338 17.59 -3.82 28.52
N LYS A 339 16.77 -3.59 29.55
CA LYS A 339 16.37 -4.64 30.51
C LYS A 339 15.47 -5.67 29.87
N MET A 340 14.46 -5.24 29.11
CA MET A 340 13.59 -6.14 28.35
C MET A 340 14.40 -7.00 27.37
N LEU A 341 15.34 -6.41 26.62
CA LEU A 341 16.19 -7.17 25.69
C LEU A 341 17.03 -8.23 26.40
N ALA A 342 17.44 -7.99 27.64
CA ALA A 342 18.17 -8.97 28.44
C ALA A 342 17.27 -10.10 28.97
N ASP A 343 16.02 -9.78 29.31
CA ASP A 343 15.07 -10.70 29.95
C ASP A 343 14.28 -11.54 28.94
N ILE A 344 13.93 -10.99 27.77
CA ILE A 344 13.10 -11.66 26.77
C ILE A 344 13.60 -13.07 26.42
N PRO A 345 14.90 -13.32 26.14
CA PRO A 345 15.37 -14.65 25.77
C PRO A 345 14.99 -15.76 26.75
N GLU A 346 14.93 -15.47 28.05
CA GLU A 346 14.50 -16.42 29.08
C GLU A 346 12.97 -16.49 29.19
N LEU A 347 12.27 -15.38 29.01
CA LEU A 347 10.80 -15.34 29.03
C LEU A 347 10.15 -16.07 27.86
N LEU A 348 10.82 -16.19 26.71
CA LEU A 348 10.26 -16.88 25.53
C LEU A 348 9.88 -18.36 25.79
N TYR A 349 10.44 -18.98 26.84
CA TYR A 349 10.16 -20.36 27.23
C TYR A 349 8.84 -20.54 27.99
N ASP A 350 8.25 -19.47 28.54
CA ASP A 350 7.01 -19.53 29.31
C ASP A 350 5.95 -18.58 28.75
N ASP A 351 4.86 -19.15 28.22
CA ASP A 351 3.77 -18.39 27.58
C ASP A 351 3.10 -17.39 28.54
N HIS A 352 2.93 -17.75 29.82
CA HIS A 352 2.23 -16.91 30.79
C HIS A 352 3.09 -15.73 31.23
N HIS A 353 4.36 -15.98 31.56
CA HIS A 353 5.29 -14.92 31.94
C HIS A 353 5.54 -13.95 30.79
N TYR A 354 5.67 -14.45 29.55
CA TYR A 354 5.82 -13.60 28.38
C TYR A 354 4.55 -12.77 28.09
N SER A 355 3.36 -13.36 28.22
CA SER A 355 2.10 -12.63 28.11
C SER A 355 2.00 -11.51 29.15
N HIS A 356 2.40 -11.77 30.40
CA HIS A 356 2.43 -10.77 31.47
C HIS A 356 3.38 -9.61 31.11
N LEU A 357 4.57 -9.90 30.58
CA LEU A 357 5.48 -8.85 30.08
C LEU A 357 4.82 -7.98 29.01
N ILE A 358 4.11 -8.57 28.05
CA ILE A 358 3.40 -7.82 27.00
C ILE A 358 2.35 -6.90 27.62
N ASP A 359 1.55 -7.40 28.55
CA ASP A 359 0.47 -6.65 29.20
C ASP A 359 1.00 -5.44 29.98
N GLU A 360 2.07 -5.65 30.76
CA GLU A 360 2.74 -4.59 31.50
C GLU A 360 3.43 -3.60 30.57
N THR A 361 4.01 -4.05 29.45
CA THR A 361 4.63 -3.17 28.46
C THR A 361 3.58 -2.29 27.76
N LEU A 362 2.43 -2.85 27.38
CA LEU A 362 1.32 -2.11 26.78
C LEU A 362 0.76 -1.07 27.75
N THR A 363 0.67 -1.42 29.04
CA THR A 363 0.22 -0.51 30.10
C THR A 363 1.22 0.63 30.32
N PHE A 364 2.51 0.29 30.44
CA PHE A 364 3.60 1.27 30.56
C PHE A 364 3.63 2.25 29.38
N ASP A 365 3.57 1.75 28.14
CA ASP A 365 3.62 2.61 26.95
C ASP A 365 2.40 3.54 26.86
N ARG A 366 1.20 3.05 27.23
CA ARG A 366 -0.01 3.86 27.31
C ARG A 366 0.13 5.01 28.33
N GLU A 367 0.60 4.73 29.54
CA GLU A 367 0.81 5.75 30.57
C GLU A 367 1.91 6.74 30.18
N LEU A 368 3.04 6.24 29.69
CA LEU A 368 4.17 7.06 29.24
C LEU A 368 3.75 8.08 28.17
N ARG A 369 2.94 7.67 27.19
CA ARG A 369 2.53 8.56 26.09
C ARG A 369 1.36 9.46 26.45
N LEU A 370 0.32 8.92 27.09
CA LEU A 370 -0.91 9.68 27.37
C LEU A 370 -0.79 10.58 28.60
N VAL A 371 -0.06 10.16 29.64
CA VAL A 371 0.06 10.89 30.91
C VAL A 371 1.33 11.72 30.95
N HIS A 372 2.47 11.16 30.54
CA HIS A 372 3.76 11.85 30.57
C HIS A 372 4.12 12.58 29.28
N GLY A 373 3.29 12.49 28.23
CA GLY A 373 3.47 13.22 26.98
C GLY A 373 4.65 12.77 26.13
N TYR A 374 5.09 11.52 26.27
CA TYR A 374 6.22 11.00 25.49
C TYR A 374 5.83 10.81 24.00
N PRO A 375 6.54 11.44 23.04
CA PRO A 375 6.19 11.40 21.62
C PRO A 375 6.19 9.99 21.00
N THR A 376 5.22 9.71 20.12
CA THR A 376 5.13 8.47 19.32
C THR A 376 6.25 8.30 18.30
N SER A 377 6.89 9.39 17.88
CA SER A 377 8.03 9.37 16.97
C SER A 377 9.34 8.87 17.59
N LEU A 378 9.39 8.75 18.92
CA LEU A 378 10.58 8.31 19.64
C LEU A 378 10.51 6.83 20.00
N PRO A 379 11.67 6.14 20.00
CA PRO A 379 11.76 4.75 20.45
C PRO A 379 11.18 4.53 21.85
N GLY A 380 10.59 3.35 22.05
CA GLY A 380 10.02 2.93 23.33
C GLY A 380 9.89 1.41 23.41
N CYS A 381 9.45 0.90 24.56
CA CYS A 381 9.44 -0.52 24.87
C CYS A 381 8.64 -1.40 23.89
N LEU A 382 7.60 -0.87 23.24
CA LEU A 382 6.88 -1.60 22.19
C LEU A 382 7.76 -1.96 20.98
N HIS A 383 8.82 -1.20 20.70
CA HIS A 383 9.76 -1.55 19.63
C HIS A 383 10.53 -2.84 19.96
N VAL A 384 10.81 -3.08 21.24
CA VAL A 384 11.50 -4.31 21.68
C VAL A 384 10.62 -5.54 21.40
N LEU A 385 9.31 -5.44 21.63
CA LEU A 385 8.36 -6.52 21.34
C LEU A 385 8.17 -6.79 19.83
N THR A 386 8.63 -5.88 18.97
CA THR A 386 8.62 -6.06 17.50
C THR A 386 9.91 -6.67 16.96
N GLU A 387 10.85 -7.05 17.82
CA GLU A 387 12.00 -7.86 17.44
C GLU A 387 11.52 -9.24 16.93
N PRO A 388 12.09 -9.82 15.86
CA PRO A 388 11.46 -10.94 15.16
C PRO A 388 11.15 -12.16 16.03
N GLN A 389 12.01 -12.53 16.99
CA GLN A 389 11.76 -13.67 17.86
C GLN A 389 10.65 -13.36 18.86
N SER A 390 10.74 -12.19 19.50
CA SER A 390 9.73 -11.66 20.43
C SER A 390 8.35 -11.57 19.77
N PHE A 391 8.27 -10.97 18.58
CA PHE A 391 7.01 -10.73 17.89
C PHE A 391 6.33 -12.01 17.42
N ASN A 392 7.10 -12.93 16.83
CA ASN A 392 6.57 -14.23 16.40
C ASN A 392 6.05 -15.05 17.59
N LYS A 393 6.74 -15.01 18.73
CA LYS A 393 6.26 -15.64 19.96
C LYS A 393 4.95 -14.99 20.40
N TRP A 394 4.84 -13.67 20.37
CA TRP A 394 3.61 -12.96 20.74
C TRP A 394 2.43 -13.38 19.86
N LEU A 395 2.57 -13.35 18.54
CA LEU A 395 1.52 -13.84 17.63
C LEU A 395 1.09 -15.28 17.92
N THR A 396 2.07 -16.15 18.22
CA THR A 396 1.80 -17.57 18.52
C THR A 396 0.99 -17.74 19.80
N ILE A 397 1.38 -17.06 20.89
CA ILE A 397 0.65 -17.16 22.15
C ILE A 397 -0.71 -16.47 22.08
N GLU A 398 -0.83 -15.36 21.34
CA GLU A 398 -2.10 -14.65 21.18
C GLU A 398 -3.10 -15.54 20.44
N ARG A 399 -2.66 -16.21 19.38
CA ARG A 399 -3.46 -17.20 18.66
C ARG A 399 -3.93 -18.34 19.57
N LYS A 400 -2.99 -18.94 20.31
CA LYS A 400 -3.27 -20.05 21.23
C LYS A 400 -4.30 -19.64 22.29
N PHE A 401 -4.09 -18.53 22.98
CA PHE A 401 -5.00 -18.05 24.02
C PHE A 401 -6.36 -17.61 23.46
N ALA A 402 -6.40 -17.04 22.26
CA ALA A 402 -7.66 -16.70 21.60
C ALA A 402 -8.48 -17.96 21.26
N GLN A 403 -7.82 -19.02 20.77
CA GLN A 403 -8.47 -20.31 20.50
C GLN A 403 -9.00 -20.96 21.79
N GLU A 404 -8.18 -21.03 22.85
CA GLU A 404 -8.59 -21.56 24.16
C GLU A 404 -9.77 -20.76 24.76
N LYS A 405 -9.75 -19.43 24.63
CA LYS A 405 -10.89 -18.59 25.04
C LYS A 405 -12.13 -18.84 24.19
N MET A 406 -11.99 -19.04 22.88
CA MET A 406 -13.11 -19.36 22.01
C MET A 406 -13.76 -20.70 22.39
N ASP A 407 -12.94 -21.73 22.69
CA ASP A 407 -13.42 -23.03 23.18
C ASP A 407 -14.22 -22.88 24.47
N ALA A 408 -13.70 -22.09 25.43
CA ALA A 408 -14.38 -21.81 26.68
C ALA A 408 -15.71 -21.05 26.48
N ILE A 409 -15.73 -20.08 25.55
CA ILE A 409 -16.93 -19.30 25.21
C ILE A 409 -18.03 -20.21 24.64
N LEU A 410 -17.71 -21.09 23.68
CA LEU A 410 -18.68 -21.96 23.04
C LEU A 410 -19.13 -23.13 23.93
N SER A 411 -18.26 -23.58 24.83
CA SER A 411 -18.55 -24.66 25.79
C SER A 411 -19.33 -24.17 27.03
N SER A 412 -19.48 -22.85 27.20
CA SER A 412 -20.21 -22.29 28.34
C SER A 412 -21.68 -22.73 28.32
N PRO A 413 -22.27 -23.13 29.47
CA PRO A 413 -23.68 -23.53 29.54
C PRO A 413 -24.64 -22.38 29.21
N SER A 414 -24.19 -21.12 29.33
CA SER A 414 -24.97 -19.93 29.00
C SER A 414 -24.68 -19.38 27.60
N ALA A 415 -23.73 -19.96 26.85
CA ALA A 415 -23.25 -19.47 25.56
C ALA A 415 -24.36 -19.04 24.59
N TRP A 416 -25.43 -19.83 24.53
CA TRP A 416 -26.53 -19.67 23.56
C TRP A 416 -27.73 -18.88 24.11
N ARG A 417 -27.66 -18.39 25.34
CA ARG A 417 -28.72 -17.57 25.95
C ARG A 417 -28.55 -16.13 25.49
N SER A 418 -29.68 -15.42 25.37
CA SER A 418 -29.60 -13.99 25.07
C SER A 418 -29.08 -13.22 26.29
N GLN A 419 -27.98 -12.49 26.08
CA GLN A 419 -27.28 -11.74 27.11
C GLN A 419 -28.16 -10.65 27.75
N TYR A 420 -29.06 -10.05 26.97
CA TYR A 420 -29.89 -8.92 27.37
C TYR A 420 -31.34 -9.31 27.67
N SER A 421 -31.60 -10.59 27.95
CA SER A 421 -32.95 -11.11 28.20
C SER A 421 -33.69 -10.43 29.37
N ASP A 422 -32.96 -9.86 30.34
CA ASP A 422 -33.54 -9.12 31.47
C ASP A 422 -33.76 -7.62 31.16
N MET A 423 -33.36 -7.13 29.98
CA MET A 423 -33.43 -5.72 29.58
C MET A 423 -34.39 -5.54 28.39
N ALA A 424 -35.64 -5.16 28.69
CA ALA A 424 -36.73 -5.05 27.70
C ALA A 424 -36.43 -4.15 26.48
N ASP A 425 -35.57 -3.14 26.63
CA ASP A 425 -35.22 -2.21 25.54
C ASP A 425 -34.16 -2.78 24.56
N PHE A 426 -33.40 -3.81 24.98
CA PHE A 426 -32.29 -4.39 24.21
C PHE A 426 -32.55 -5.84 23.73
N ASP A 427 -33.59 -6.49 24.24
CA ASP A 427 -33.99 -7.87 23.90
C ASP A 427 -34.38 -8.06 22.41
N GLY A 428 -34.66 -6.97 21.68
CA GLY A 428 -35.01 -7.03 20.25
C GLY A 428 -33.94 -7.65 19.35
N ASN A 429 -32.66 -7.59 19.75
CA ASN A 429 -31.55 -8.12 18.96
C ASN A 429 -31.20 -9.57 19.29
N LYS A 430 -31.68 -10.10 20.44
CA LYS A 430 -31.46 -11.48 20.90
C LYS A 430 -30.02 -11.97 20.76
N VAL A 431 -29.06 -11.09 21.06
CA VAL A 431 -27.63 -11.38 20.94
C VAL A 431 -27.25 -12.47 21.94
N PRO A 432 -26.69 -13.60 21.48
CA PRO A 432 -26.23 -14.64 22.40
C PRO A 432 -24.93 -14.24 23.11
N GLU A 433 -24.77 -14.69 24.36
CA GLU A 433 -23.56 -14.41 25.16
C GLU A 433 -22.26 -14.82 24.46
N CYS A 434 -22.28 -15.90 23.67
CA CYS A 434 -21.10 -16.36 22.94
C CYS A 434 -20.64 -15.37 21.87
N ALA A 435 -21.57 -14.71 21.18
CA ALA A 435 -21.26 -13.76 20.11
C ALA A 435 -20.68 -12.46 20.69
N GLU A 436 -21.23 -12.00 21.82
CA GLU A 436 -20.69 -10.83 22.53
C GLU A 436 -19.30 -11.11 23.08
N SER A 437 -19.13 -12.26 23.75
CA SER A 437 -17.84 -12.64 24.35
C SER A 437 -16.77 -12.78 23.28
N PHE A 438 -17.12 -13.36 22.12
CA PHE A 438 -16.22 -13.47 20.97
C PHE A 438 -15.87 -12.09 20.39
N THR A 439 -16.86 -11.21 20.22
CA THR A 439 -16.61 -9.83 19.75
C THR A 439 -15.70 -9.07 20.72
N THR A 440 -15.91 -9.22 22.03
CA THR A 440 -15.08 -8.63 23.08
C THR A 440 -13.65 -9.17 23.04
N LEU A 441 -13.47 -10.46 22.77
CA LEU A 441 -12.15 -11.06 22.55
C LEU A 441 -11.42 -10.39 21.38
N LEU A 442 -12.09 -10.23 20.23
CA LEU A 442 -11.50 -9.56 19.07
C LEU A 442 -11.18 -8.07 19.32
N LEU A 443 -12.03 -7.36 20.06
CA LEU A 443 -11.74 -5.98 20.50
C LEU A 443 -10.52 -5.92 21.42
N THR A 444 -10.40 -6.89 22.33
CA THR A 444 -9.24 -7.00 23.22
C THR A 444 -7.96 -7.19 22.41
N ILE A 445 -7.97 -8.09 21.41
CA ILE A 445 -6.84 -8.27 20.49
C ILE A 445 -6.55 -6.97 19.73
N THR A 446 -7.59 -6.30 19.23
CA THR A 446 -7.46 -5.02 18.50
C THR A 446 -6.73 -3.97 19.33
N GLU A 447 -7.12 -3.78 20.60
CA GLU A 447 -6.49 -2.79 21.47
C GLU A 447 -5.04 -3.15 21.86
N ARG A 448 -4.63 -4.41 21.71
CA ARG A 448 -3.24 -4.86 21.96
C ARG A 448 -2.30 -4.53 20.82
N TYR A 449 -2.72 -4.68 19.56
CA TYR A 449 -1.85 -4.42 18.41
C TYR A 449 -1.98 -3.00 17.82
N LYS A 450 -3.08 -2.31 18.09
CA LYS A 450 -3.30 -0.90 17.69
C LYS A 450 -2.16 0.07 18.06
N PRO A 451 -1.55 0.02 19.27
CA PRO A 451 -0.47 0.92 19.64
C PRO A 451 0.90 0.54 19.06
N LEU A 452 1.02 -0.59 18.34
CA LEU A 452 2.32 -1.01 17.78
C LEU A 452 2.95 0.08 16.91
N PRO A 453 4.29 0.21 16.93
CA PRO A 453 4.97 1.27 16.19
C PRO A 453 4.89 1.07 14.67
N TYR A 454 4.91 -0.18 14.22
CA TYR A 454 5.04 -0.53 12.81
C TYR A 454 3.75 -1.11 12.24
N THR A 455 3.29 -0.54 11.12
CA THR A 455 2.07 -0.97 10.44
C THR A 455 2.12 -2.43 9.98
N ARG A 456 3.26 -2.93 9.50
CA ARG A 456 3.42 -4.35 9.08
C ARG A 456 3.02 -5.31 10.19
N HIS A 457 3.42 -5.02 11.43
CA HIS A 457 3.10 -5.84 12.59
C HIS A 457 1.59 -5.77 12.93
N LYS A 458 0.93 -4.63 12.70
CA LYS A 458 -0.54 -4.51 12.81
C LYS A 458 -1.27 -5.34 11.77
N LEU A 459 -0.77 -5.39 10.55
CA LEU A 459 -1.35 -6.23 9.48
C LEU A 459 -1.28 -7.72 9.82
N LEU A 460 -0.17 -8.18 10.39
CA LEU A 460 -0.05 -9.60 10.81
C LEU A 460 -1.03 -9.96 11.94
N PHE A 461 -1.29 -9.05 12.87
CA PHE A 461 -2.34 -9.25 13.87
C PHE A 461 -3.76 -9.16 13.28
N LEU A 462 -3.97 -8.30 12.28
CA LEU A 462 -5.23 -8.26 11.53
C LEU A 462 -5.48 -9.59 10.82
N ASP A 463 -4.45 -10.19 10.21
CA ASP A 463 -4.56 -11.51 9.57
C ASP A 463 -4.99 -12.59 10.59
N LEU A 464 -4.40 -12.57 11.80
CA LEU A 464 -4.84 -13.42 12.91
C LEU A 464 -6.31 -13.14 13.29
N GLN A 465 -6.72 -11.88 13.35
CA GLN A 465 -8.10 -11.49 13.68
C GLN A 465 -9.10 -11.99 12.63
N LEU A 466 -8.75 -11.93 11.35
CA LEU A 466 -9.56 -12.47 10.24
C LEU A 466 -9.63 -14.00 10.28
N GLU A 467 -8.53 -14.67 10.62
CA GLU A 467 -8.51 -16.12 10.82
C GLU A 467 -9.43 -16.56 11.96
N LEU A 468 -9.41 -15.85 13.10
CA LEU A 468 -10.30 -16.13 14.23
C LEU A 468 -11.78 -15.89 13.89
N LEU A 469 -12.09 -14.89 13.07
CA LEU A 469 -13.44 -14.65 12.54
C LEU A 469 -13.93 -15.82 11.69
N ASP A 470 -13.06 -16.39 10.85
CA ASP A 470 -13.42 -17.55 10.04
C ASP A 470 -13.54 -18.83 10.87
N ASP A 471 -12.63 -19.06 11.82
CA ASP A 471 -12.69 -20.20 12.75
C ASP A 471 -14.00 -20.18 13.56
N TYR A 472 -14.39 -19.01 14.10
CA TYR A 472 -15.67 -18.86 14.80
C TYR A 472 -16.86 -19.21 13.91
N ARG A 473 -16.88 -18.73 12.65
CA ARG A 473 -17.92 -19.05 11.66
C ARG A 473 -18.02 -20.55 11.41
N ILE A 474 -16.89 -21.22 11.21
CA ILE A 474 -16.83 -22.67 10.94
C ILE A 474 -17.36 -23.44 12.16
N ARG A 475 -16.96 -23.06 13.38
CA ARG A 475 -17.43 -23.69 14.61
C ARG A 475 -18.94 -23.50 14.83
N LEU A 476 -19.48 -22.32 14.54
CA LEU A 476 -20.94 -22.10 14.57
C LEU A 476 -21.69 -23.08 13.63
N LEU A 477 -21.15 -23.32 12.43
CA LEU A 477 -21.72 -24.28 11.48
C LEU A 477 -21.55 -25.74 11.94
N GLN A 478 -20.46 -26.08 12.62
CA GLN A 478 -20.27 -27.40 13.22
C GLN A 478 -21.32 -27.66 14.31
N VAL A 479 -21.53 -26.70 15.22
CA VAL A 479 -22.57 -26.81 16.26
C VAL A 479 -23.97 -26.94 15.64
N LYS A 480 -24.28 -26.17 14.58
CA LYS A 480 -25.53 -26.31 13.82
C LYS A 480 -25.74 -27.75 13.34
N LYS A 481 -24.68 -28.38 12.81
CA LYS A 481 -24.73 -29.74 12.25
C LYS A 481 -24.92 -30.81 13.33
N GLU A 482 -24.30 -30.64 14.50
CA GLU A 482 -24.39 -31.59 15.62
C GLU A 482 -25.80 -31.65 16.23
N GLU A 483 -26.53 -30.55 16.22
CA GLU A 483 -27.89 -30.43 16.77
C GLU A 483 -29.00 -30.94 15.81
N GLY A 484 -28.62 -31.74 14.80
CA GLY A 484 -29.59 -32.42 13.92
C GLY A 484 -30.28 -31.53 12.88
N ASN A 485 -29.79 -30.30 12.66
CA ASN A 485 -30.35 -29.33 11.72
C ASN A 485 -31.84 -28.99 11.94
N ASP A 486 -32.35 -28.99 13.17
CA ASP A 486 -33.71 -28.51 13.45
C ASP A 486 -33.83 -26.99 13.22
N PRO A 487 -34.52 -26.52 12.15
CA PRO A 487 -34.55 -25.10 11.80
C PRO A 487 -35.35 -24.24 12.79
N LEU A 488 -36.24 -24.85 13.59
CA LEU A 488 -37.01 -24.15 14.62
C LEU A 488 -36.44 -24.37 16.04
N GLY A 489 -35.32 -25.08 16.16
CA GLY A 489 -34.66 -25.33 17.43
C GLY A 489 -34.03 -24.07 18.02
N ALA A 490 -34.11 -23.89 19.34
CA ALA A 490 -33.60 -22.72 20.05
C ALA A 490 -32.13 -22.39 19.71
N ARG A 491 -31.29 -23.43 19.59
CA ARG A 491 -29.87 -23.27 19.26
C ARG A 491 -29.64 -22.85 17.80
N TYR A 492 -30.49 -23.27 16.87
CA TYR A 492 -30.45 -22.80 15.48
C TYR A 492 -30.69 -21.29 15.41
N GLY A 493 -31.69 -20.82 16.15
CA GLY A 493 -31.97 -19.39 16.33
C GLY A 493 -30.83 -18.61 16.93
N ALA A 494 -30.27 -19.11 18.03
CA ALA A 494 -29.12 -18.48 18.67
C ALA A 494 -27.94 -18.36 17.70
N ILE A 495 -27.60 -19.42 16.96
CA ILE A 495 -26.53 -19.37 15.95
C ILE A 495 -26.82 -18.30 14.88
N LEU A 496 -28.05 -18.23 14.36
CA LEU A 496 -28.41 -17.22 13.36
C LEU A 496 -28.34 -15.79 13.92
N ASN A 497 -28.75 -15.58 15.18
CA ASN A 497 -28.61 -14.30 15.86
C ASN A 497 -27.13 -13.95 16.10
N SER A 498 -26.28 -14.92 16.45
CA SER A 498 -24.81 -14.72 16.56
C SER A 498 -24.20 -14.28 15.23
N VAL A 499 -24.54 -14.96 14.12
CA VAL A 499 -24.06 -14.61 12.78
C VAL A 499 -24.48 -13.19 12.40
N ASN A 500 -25.75 -12.82 12.64
CA ASN A 500 -26.22 -11.47 12.36
C ASN A 500 -25.52 -10.43 13.24
N TYR A 501 -25.32 -10.72 14.53
CA TYR A 501 -24.64 -9.80 15.43
C TYR A 501 -23.19 -9.53 15.00
N VAL A 502 -22.42 -10.58 14.70
CA VAL A 502 -21.05 -10.44 14.21
C VAL A 502 -21.04 -9.67 12.88
N LEU A 503 -21.98 -9.94 11.98
CA LEU A 503 -22.12 -9.19 10.73
C LEU A 503 -22.34 -7.69 11.00
N ASP A 504 -23.27 -7.33 11.90
CA ASP A 504 -23.55 -5.94 12.26
C ASP A 504 -22.33 -5.24 12.88
N VAL A 505 -21.54 -5.96 13.69
CA VAL A 505 -20.27 -5.48 14.25
C VAL A 505 -19.23 -5.24 13.17
N LEU A 506 -19.05 -6.18 12.22
CA LEU A 506 -18.10 -6.04 11.12
C LEU A 506 -18.48 -4.88 10.19
N GLN A 507 -19.77 -4.67 9.95
CA GLN A 507 -20.28 -3.52 9.20
C GLN A 507 -19.97 -2.18 9.88
N GLN A 508 -19.90 -2.14 11.21
CA GLN A 508 -19.45 -0.95 11.94
C GLN A 508 -17.92 -0.82 11.90
N TRP A 509 -17.18 -1.91 12.10
CA TRP A 509 -15.72 -1.88 12.14
C TRP A 509 -15.09 -1.49 10.81
N ARG A 510 -15.71 -1.87 9.69
CA ARG A 510 -15.21 -1.51 8.36
C ARG A 510 -15.18 0.01 8.13
N GLU A 511 -15.97 0.78 8.88
CA GLU A 511 -16.05 2.24 8.79
C GLU A 511 -15.07 2.96 9.74
N LEU A 512 -14.41 2.21 10.64
CA LEU A 512 -13.45 2.80 11.57
C LEU A 512 -12.16 3.20 10.85
N VAL A 513 -11.71 4.43 11.09
CA VAL A 513 -10.47 5.01 10.52
C VAL A 513 -9.26 4.10 10.73
N PHE A 514 -9.19 3.40 11.85
CA PHE A 514 -8.10 2.46 12.12
C PHE A 514 -8.04 1.33 11.08
N PHE A 515 -9.17 0.67 10.79
CA PHE A 515 -9.23 -0.43 9.83
C PHE A 515 -9.15 0.06 8.38
N LEU A 516 -9.69 1.25 8.08
CA LEU A 516 -9.50 1.90 6.78
C LEU A 516 -8.02 2.19 6.49
N ARG A 517 -7.27 2.66 7.50
CA ARG A 517 -5.80 2.83 7.40
C ARG A 517 -5.12 1.49 7.11
N LEU A 518 -5.47 0.43 7.83
CA LEU A 518 -4.89 -0.89 7.58
C LEU A 518 -5.20 -1.40 6.17
N GLN A 519 -6.42 -1.18 5.65
CA GLN A 519 -6.78 -1.51 4.27
C GLN A 519 -5.90 -0.78 3.26
N TYR A 520 -5.68 0.53 3.46
CA TYR A 520 -4.78 1.33 2.62
C TYR A 520 -3.37 0.74 2.57
N TYR A 521 -2.77 0.48 3.73
CA TYR A 521 -1.41 -0.08 3.79
C TYR A 521 -1.33 -1.50 3.23
N ARG A 522 -2.37 -2.32 3.44
CA ARG A 522 -2.47 -3.66 2.85
C ARG A 522 -2.48 -3.59 1.32
N ALA A 523 -3.29 -2.70 0.75
CA ALA A 523 -3.35 -2.47 -0.69
C ALA A 523 -2.00 -2.02 -1.26
N GLU A 524 -1.36 -1.02 -0.62
CA GLU A 524 -0.05 -0.51 -1.04
C GLU A 524 1.03 -1.60 -1.00
N TYR A 525 1.03 -2.43 0.05
CA TYR A 525 1.95 -3.57 0.17
C TYR A 525 1.77 -4.58 -0.98
N TYR A 526 0.53 -4.96 -1.30
CA TYR A 526 0.25 -5.88 -2.40
C TYR A 526 0.58 -5.29 -3.77
N GLU A 527 0.39 -3.98 -3.96
CA GLU A 527 0.82 -3.30 -5.19
C GLU A 527 2.34 -3.35 -5.36
N ARG A 528 3.10 -3.05 -4.31
CA ARG A 528 4.56 -3.15 -4.32
C ARG A 528 5.02 -4.59 -4.62
N LEU A 529 4.38 -5.59 -4.02
CA LEU A 529 4.61 -7.01 -4.33
C LEU A 529 4.33 -7.33 -5.81
N ARG A 530 3.20 -6.85 -6.36
CA ARG A 530 2.85 -7.04 -7.78
C ARG A 530 3.88 -6.38 -8.69
N GLN A 531 4.33 -5.17 -8.37
CA GLN A 531 5.37 -4.47 -9.14
C GLN A 531 6.72 -5.20 -9.07
N ALA A 532 7.11 -5.71 -7.90
CA ALA A 532 8.34 -6.49 -7.73
C ALA A 532 8.29 -7.80 -8.55
N LYS A 533 7.15 -8.51 -8.54
CA LYS A 533 6.91 -9.70 -9.36
C LYS A 533 6.98 -9.39 -10.86
N LYS A 534 6.41 -8.25 -11.31
CA LYS A 534 6.49 -7.79 -12.71
C LYS A 534 7.94 -7.48 -13.13
N LYS A 535 8.70 -6.77 -12.28
CA LYS A 535 10.14 -6.48 -12.54
C LYS A 535 10.97 -7.76 -12.66
N ARG A 536 10.70 -8.78 -11.83
CA ARG A 536 11.37 -10.10 -11.91
C ARG A 536 11.02 -10.86 -13.19
N LYS A 537 9.74 -10.88 -13.62
CA LYS A 537 9.33 -11.48 -14.90
C LYS A 537 9.96 -10.77 -16.10
N HIS A 538 10.15 -9.45 -16.04
CA HIS A 538 10.79 -8.70 -17.12
C HIS A 538 12.30 -8.99 -17.20
N LYS A 539 12.96 -9.10 -16.04
CA LYS A 539 14.38 -9.48 -15.95
C LYS A 539 14.64 -10.93 -16.42
N SER A 540 13.78 -11.88 -16.06
CA SER A 540 13.91 -13.27 -16.54
C SER A 540 13.61 -13.43 -18.04
N SER A 541 12.84 -12.52 -18.63
CA SER A 541 12.58 -12.50 -20.08
C SER A 541 13.77 -11.92 -20.87
N GLN A 542 14.51 -10.96 -20.31
CA GLN A 542 15.76 -10.44 -20.91
C GLN A 542 16.94 -11.42 -20.81
N ASP A 543 17.03 -12.19 -19.73
CA ASP A 543 18.10 -13.19 -19.57
C ASP A 543 17.91 -14.41 -20.50
N LYS A 544 16.66 -14.76 -20.86
CA LYS A 544 16.37 -15.84 -21.82
C LYS A 544 16.67 -15.48 -23.29
N THR A 545 16.70 -14.20 -23.65
CA THR A 545 17.15 -13.77 -24.99
C THR A 545 18.68 -13.79 -25.17
N SER A 546 19.43 -14.02 -24.09
CA SER A 546 20.90 -14.01 -24.11
C SER A 546 21.52 -15.42 -24.13
N SER A 547 20.72 -16.48 -23.98
CA SER A 547 21.20 -17.87 -23.82
C SER A 547 20.64 -18.87 -24.82
N ALA A 548 19.95 -18.42 -25.87
CA ALA A 548 19.54 -19.28 -26.98
C ALA A 548 20.64 -19.36 -28.06
N SER A 549 21.71 -20.12 -27.78
CA SER A 549 22.65 -20.60 -28.78
C SER A 549 23.29 -21.89 -28.23
N LEU A 550 23.04 -23.01 -28.93
CA LEU A 550 23.57 -24.38 -28.67
C LEU A 550 22.80 -25.08 -27.52
N THR A 551 22.12 -26.21 -27.68
CA THR A 551 22.44 -27.44 -28.42
C THR A 551 21.18 -28.28 -28.70
N GLN A 552 21.26 -29.06 -29.79
CA GLN A 552 20.33 -30.11 -30.25
C GLN A 552 20.33 -31.37 -29.37
N GLU A 553 19.20 -32.09 -29.46
CA GLU A 553 18.99 -33.54 -29.23
C GLU A 553 19.15 -34.04 -27.77
N SER A 554 18.31 -34.91 -27.21
CA SER A 554 17.46 -36.00 -27.74
C SER A 554 16.36 -36.40 -26.73
N GLU A 555 15.18 -36.82 -27.20
CA GLU A 555 14.17 -37.57 -26.42
C GLU A 555 14.64 -39.02 -26.12
N PRO A 556 14.00 -39.74 -25.16
CA PRO A 556 12.91 -40.63 -25.60
C PRO A 556 11.68 -40.69 -24.66
N ALA A 557 10.61 -41.24 -25.26
CA ALA A 557 9.21 -41.37 -24.89
C ALA A 557 8.86 -42.22 -23.64
N GLY A 558 7.64 -41.99 -23.11
CA GLY A 558 6.96 -42.91 -22.18
C GLY A 558 5.63 -42.39 -21.60
N ASP A 559 4.56 -42.59 -22.38
CA ASP A 559 3.16 -42.89 -22.01
C ASP A 559 2.25 -41.98 -21.12
N THR A 560 1.23 -41.46 -21.80
CA THR A 560 -0.23 -41.44 -21.52
C THR A 560 -0.77 -41.17 -20.09
N ALA A 561 -1.43 -40.01 -19.92
CA ALA A 561 -2.51 -39.82 -18.95
C ALA A 561 -3.56 -38.81 -19.44
N LEU A 562 -4.81 -39.12 -19.12
CA LEU A 562 -6.07 -38.49 -19.51
C LEU A 562 -6.32 -37.11 -18.86
N GLU A 563 -7.14 -36.34 -19.55
CA GLU A 563 -7.73 -35.04 -19.19
C GLU A 563 -8.44 -35.04 -17.82
N GLY A 564 -8.32 -33.90 -17.13
CA GLY A 564 -9.06 -33.58 -15.91
C GLY A 564 -8.60 -32.24 -15.33
N ASP A 565 -8.99 -31.13 -15.99
CA ASP A 565 -8.75 -29.77 -15.52
C ASP A 565 -9.55 -29.48 -14.23
N THR A 566 -8.85 -29.38 -13.10
CA THR A 566 -9.27 -28.60 -11.93
C THR A 566 -8.09 -27.75 -11.48
N VAL A 567 -8.14 -26.46 -11.79
CA VAL A 567 -7.18 -25.45 -11.34
C VAL A 567 -7.46 -25.15 -9.87
N THR A 568 -6.64 -25.68 -8.98
CA THR A 568 -6.44 -25.17 -7.62
C THR A 568 -5.00 -24.73 -7.49
N ASP A 569 -4.76 -23.43 -7.71
CA ASP A 569 -3.46 -22.78 -7.58
C ASP A 569 -3.17 -22.55 -6.08
N THR A 570 -2.58 -23.55 -5.41
CA THR A 570 -1.99 -23.41 -4.08
C THR A 570 -0.52 -23.81 -4.13
N ASP A 571 0.31 -22.99 -4.79
CA ASP A 571 1.76 -23.02 -4.64
C ASP A 571 2.26 -21.71 -4.02
N THR A 572 2.35 -21.71 -2.69
CA THR A 572 3.06 -20.69 -1.91
C THR A 572 4.56 -20.79 -2.17
N ASP A 573 5.07 -19.97 -3.08
CA ASP A 573 6.50 -19.75 -3.31
C ASP A 573 7.11 -18.94 -2.14
N VAL A 574 7.52 -19.66 -1.08
CA VAL A 574 8.11 -19.16 0.17
C VAL A 574 9.42 -18.39 -0.05
N SER A 575 10.10 -18.60 -1.19
CA SER A 575 11.40 -17.97 -1.48
C SER A 575 11.30 -16.47 -1.79
N GLY A 576 10.14 -16.02 -2.28
CA GLY A 576 9.90 -14.65 -2.70
C GLY A 576 9.54 -13.66 -1.58
N GLN A 577 8.96 -14.16 -0.49
CA GLN A 577 8.54 -13.36 0.69
C GLN A 577 9.75 -12.88 1.49
N SER A 578 10.73 -13.76 1.75
CA SER A 578 11.92 -13.47 2.56
C SER A 578 12.78 -12.29 2.04
N ALA A 579 12.91 -12.14 0.72
CA ALA A 579 13.73 -11.07 0.12
C ALA A 579 13.07 -9.68 0.15
N LEU A 580 11.74 -9.59 0.21
CA LEU A 580 11.01 -8.32 0.35
C LEU A 580 10.84 -7.96 1.83
N ASP A 581 10.66 -8.96 2.68
CA ASP A 581 10.61 -8.81 4.13
C ASP A 581 11.85 -8.08 4.66
N SER A 582 13.04 -8.36 4.13
CA SER A 582 14.28 -7.65 4.49
C SER A 582 14.29 -6.16 4.15
N VAL A 583 13.50 -5.69 3.18
CA VAL A 583 13.58 -4.32 2.63
C VAL A 583 12.49 -3.39 3.20
N THR A 584 11.37 -3.97 3.65
CA THR A 584 10.23 -3.22 4.22
C THR A 584 10.11 -3.32 5.75
N ASN A 585 11.00 -4.06 6.41
CA ASN A 585 11.01 -4.15 7.86
C ASN A 585 11.34 -2.79 8.48
N ASN A 586 10.34 -2.19 9.11
CA ASN A 586 10.47 -1.05 10.05
C ASN A 586 10.34 0.36 9.46
N ILE A 587 9.73 0.54 8.29
CA ILE A 587 9.36 1.88 7.82
C ILE A 587 8.10 2.34 8.57
N ILE A 588 8.24 3.44 9.33
CA ILE A 588 7.10 4.20 9.84
C ILE A 588 6.54 4.98 8.66
N GLU A 589 5.55 4.41 7.97
CA GLU A 589 4.96 5.04 6.78
C GLU A 589 3.98 6.14 7.18
N GLU A 590 4.29 7.39 6.83
CA GLU A 590 3.38 8.52 7.01
C GLU A 590 2.06 8.29 6.25
N PHE A 591 0.94 8.41 6.95
CA PHE A 591 -0.39 8.19 6.40
C PHE A 591 -0.89 9.44 5.67
N ASP A 592 -1.05 9.36 4.35
CA ASP A 592 -1.68 10.42 3.56
C ASP A 592 -3.21 10.25 3.54
N VAL A 593 -3.90 11.11 4.29
CA VAL A 593 -5.36 11.09 4.42
C VAL A 593 -6.05 11.32 3.07
N SER A 594 -5.43 12.04 2.13
CA SER A 594 -6.03 12.35 0.83
C SER A 594 -6.24 11.13 -0.07
N LYS A 595 -5.59 10.00 0.25
CA LYS A 595 -5.69 8.75 -0.49
C LYS A 595 -6.81 7.81 -0.01
N LEU A 596 -7.52 8.16 1.08
CA LEU A 596 -8.71 7.42 1.51
C LEU A 596 -9.81 7.43 0.44
N ASP A 597 -9.96 8.53 -0.30
CA ASP A 597 -11.01 8.69 -1.31
C ASP A 597 -10.83 7.73 -2.50
N THR A 598 -9.61 7.21 -2.70
CA THR A 598 -9.27 6.24 -3.76
C THR A 598 -9.29 4.79 -3.28
N LEU A 599 -9.61 4.55 -2.00
CA LEU A 599 -9.53 3.22 -1.41
C LEU A 599 -10.78 2.40 -1.77
N GLU A 600 -10.57 1.32 -2.51
CA GLU A 600 -11.63 0.35 -2.81
C GLU A 600 -11.71 -0.75 -1.75
N GLY A 601 -12.92 -0.98 -1.23
CA GLY A 601 -13.23 -2.06 -0.30
C GLY A 601 -12.67 -1.87 1.11
N THR A 602 -12.85 -2.90 1.94
CA THR A 602 -12.45 -2.92 3.36
C THR A 602 -11.70 -4.21 3.70
N VAL A 603 -10.99 -4.23 4.83
CA VAL A 603 -10.31 -5.45 5.31
C VAL A 603 -11.28 -6.59 5.66
N PHE A 604 -12.55 -6.28 5.89
CA PHE A 604 -13.57 -7.24 6.34
C PHE A 604 -14.51 -7.73 5.23
N ASP A 605 -14.39 -7.25 3.99
CA ASP A 605 -15.38 -7.53 2.93
C ASP A 605 -15.58 -9.04 2.68
N GLU A 606 -14.50 -9.82 2.65
CA GLU A 606 -14.57 -11.27 2.48
C GLU A 606 -15.31 -11.94 3.65
N MET A 607 -14.99 -11.55 4.89
CA MET A 607 -15.66 -12.09 6.08
C MET A 607 -17.14 -11.69 6.12
N ILE A 608 -17.47 -10.44 5.76
CA ILE A 608 -18.85 -9.96 5.64
C ILE A 608 -19.63 -10.84 4.65
N GLN A 609 -19.07 -11.11 3.47
CA GLN A 609 -19.71 -11.97 2.46
C GLN A 609 -19.94 -13.39 2.97
N LEU A 610 -18.97 -13.99 3.67
CA LEU A 610 -19.08 -15.33 4.25
C LEU A 610 -20.17 -15.40 5.32
N TYR A 611 -20.24 -14.43 6.22
CA TYR A 611 -21.29 -14.38 7.25
C TYR A 611 -22.67 -14.07 6.66
N GLU A 612 -22.77 -13.21 5.64
CA GLU A 612 -24.02 -12.98 4.91
C GLU A 612 -24.53 -14.24 4.24
N HIS A 613 -23.65 -15.01 3.59
CA HIS A 613 -24.01 -16.28 2.97
C HIS A 613 -24.61 -17.24 4.00
N VAL A 614 -23.96 -17.42 5.16
CA VAL A 614 -24.47 -18.26 6.25
C VAL A 614 -25.83 -17.76 6.76
N LYS A 615 -25.97 -16.45 6.96
CA LYS A 615 -27.24 -15.84 7.42
C LYS A 615 -28.40 -16.19 6.48
N TRP A 616 -28.21 -15.98 5.18
CA TRP A 616 -29.26 -16.18 4.19
C TRP A 616 -29.56 -17.66 3.93
N GLU A 617 -28.54 -18.53 3.94
CA GLU A 617 -28.73 -19.98 3.84
C GLU A 617 -29.58 -20.50 5.01
N MET A 618 -29.21 -20.14 6.24
CA MET A 618 -29.95 -20.55 7.44
C MET A 618 -31.39 -20.02 7.42
N LEU A 619 -31.59 -18.75 7.07
CA LEU A 619 -32.92 -18.16 6.97
C LEU A 619 -33.79 -18.85 5.92
N SER A 620 -33.18 -19.22 4.78
CA SER A 620 -33.86 -19.95 3.70
C SER A 620 -34.31 -21.34 4.17
N CYS A 621 -33.49 -22.02 4.98
CA CYS A 621 -33.85 -23.32 5.57
C CYS A 621 -35.05 -23.22 6.52
N ILE A 622 -35.10 -22.19 7.40
CA ILE A 622 -36.27 -21.94 8.27
C ILE A 622 -37.52 -21.72 7.41
N ARG A 623 -37.41 -20.87 6.38
CA ARG A 623 -38.53 -20.57 5.47
C ARG A 623 -39.03 -21.82 4.75
N ALA A 624 -38.12 -22.62 4.20
CA ALA A 624 -38.47 -23.86 3.51
C ALA A 624 -39.17 -24.83 4.46
N TYR A 625 -38.63 -25.03 5.65
CA TYR A 625 -39.22 -25.90 6.68
C TYR A 625 -40.66 -25.49 7.03
N VAL A 626 -40.89 -24.20 7.33
CA VAL A 626 -42.23 -23.70 7.68
C VAL A 626 -43.19 -23.83 6.49
N LEU A 627 -42.74 -23.48 5.29
CA LEU A 627 -43.58 -23.58 4.09
C LEU A 627 -43.94 -25.04 3.77
N ASP A 628 -43.00 -25.97 3.91
CA ASP A 628 -43.22 -27.39 3.64
C ASP A 628 -44.15 -28.04 4.67
N ASP A 629 -44.07 -27.66 5.94
CA ASP A 629 -45.01 -28.13 6.96
C ASP A 629 -46.43 -27.60 6.69
N VAL A 630 -46.58 -26.30 6.38
CA VAL A 630 -47.87 -25.73 5.95
C VAL A 630 -48.40 -26.46 4.72
N LYS A 631 -47.55 -26.73 3.73
CA LYS A 631 -47.91 -27.49 2.52
C LYS A 631 -48.37 -28.90 2.87
N ALA A 632 -47.68 -29.63 3.75
CA ALA A 632 -48.07 -30.98 4.15
C ALA A 632 -49.47 -31.00 4.81
N ARG A 633 -49.76 -29.97 5.62
CA ARG A 633 -50.99 -29.83 6.42
C ARG A 633 -52.17 -29.27 5.62
N SER A 634 -51.88 -28.57 4.52
CA SER A 634 -52.88 -28.05 3.60
C SER A 634 -53.55 -29.12 2.72
N ARG A 635 -53.09 -30.38 2.75
CA ARG A 635 -53.63 -31.46 1.88
C ARG A 635 -55.17 -31.53 1.86
N PRO A 636 -55.88 -31.54 3.00
CA PRO A 636 -57.36 -31.55 2.98
C PRO A 636 -57.98 -30.29 2.35
N TYR A 637 -57.31 -29.15 2.45
CA TYR A 637 -57.75 -27.88 1.88
C TYR A 637 -57.62 -27.83 0.36
N ARG A 638 -56.53 -28.41 -0.18
CA ARG A 638 -56.26 -28.46 -1.62
C ARG A 638 -57.32 -29.24 -2.40
N TRP A 639 -57.90 -30.28 -1.79
CA TRP A 639 -58.95 -31.12 -2.40
C TRP A 639 -60.33 -30.85 -1.81
N ASN A 640 -60.55 -29.65 -1.27
CA ASN A 640 -61.87 -29.27 -0.80
C ASN A 640 -62.86 -29.25 -1.97
N LYS A 641 -64.14 -29.52 -1.69
CA LYS A 641 -65.18 -29.61 -2.73
C LYS A 641 -65.67 -28.22 -3.15
N TRP A 642 -64.78 -27.38 -3.66
CA TRP A 642 -65.01 -25.97 -4.01
C TRP A 642 -66.18 -25.75 -4.99
N LEU A 643 -66.38 -26.67 -5.93
CA LEU A 643 -67.47 -26.64 -6.91
C LEU A 643 -68.84 -27.05 -6.33
N ALA A 644 -68.87 -27.80 -5.24
CA ALA A 644 -70.08 -28.42 -4.68
C ALA A 644 -70.50 -27.80 -3.34
N LEU A 645 -70.03 -26.59 -3.05
CA LEU A 645 -70.44 -25.85 -1.85
C LEU A 645 -71.90 -25.37 -1.98
N PRO A 646 -72.73 -25.48 -0.91
CA PRO A 646 -74.13 -25.04 -0.93
C PRO A 646 -74.29 -23.56 -1.29
N ALA A 647 -75.41 -23.19 -1.90
CA ALA A 647 -75.68 -21.81 -2.29
C ALA A 647 -75.70 -20.88 -1.07
N GLN A 648 -75.08 -19.71 -1.18
CA GLN A 648 -74.95 -18.71 -0.11
C GLN A 648 -76.27 -18.33 0.60
N LYS A 649 -77.42 -18.51 -0.04
CA LYS A 649 -78.75 -18.27 0.54
C LYS A 649 -79.12 -19.23 1.69
N GLU A 650 -78.42 -20.35 1.83
CA GLU A 650 -78.66 -21.39 2.85
C GLU A 650 -77.71 -21.27 4.06
N VAL A 651 -76.70 -20.40 4.01
CA VAL A 651 -75.68 -20.26 5.06
C VAL A 651 -75.82 -18.92 5.77
N VAL A 652 -76.05 -18.95 7.09
CA VAL A 652 -76.31 -17.76 7.92
C VAL A 652 -75.06 -16.88 8.11
N SER A 653 -73.86 -17.47 8.11
CA SER A 653 -72.57 -16.76 8.20
C SER A 653 -71.42 -17.63 7.70
N LEU A 654 -70.49 -17.05 6.94
CA LEU A 654 -69.24 -17.73 6.55
C LEU A 654 -68.34 -17.91 7.78
N ALA A 655 -67.74 -19.08 7.90
CA ALA A 655 -66.74 -19.44 8.91
C ALA A 655 -65.50 -20.01 8.22
N LEU A 656 -64.37 -20.10 8.93
CA LEU A 656 -63.15 -20.68 8.38
C LEU A 656 -63.40 -22.12 7.91
N SER A 657 -62.98 -22.45 6.69
CA SER A 657 -63.02 -23.83 6.19
C SER A 657 -62.33 -24.79 7.17
N THR A 658 -63.05 -25.82 7.62
CA THR A 658 -62.50 -26.82 8.57
C THR A 658 -61.25 -27.51 8.03
N SER A 659 -61.16 -27.68 6.72
CA SER A 659 -59.99 -28.21 6.01
C SER A 659 -58.77 -27.29 6.01
N ALA A 660 -58.95 -25.97 6.23
CA ALA A 660 -57.88 -24.97 6.34
C ALA A 660 -57.31 -24.83 7.76
N CYS A 661 -58.05 -25.28 8.79
CA CYS A 661 -57.70 -25.04 10.18
C CYS A 661 -56.29 -25.54 10.52
N GLU A 662 -55.93 -26.77 10.12
CA GLU A 662 -54.64 -27.37 10.49
C GLU A 662 -53.46 -26.57 9.90
N MET A 663 -53.53 -26.19 8.62
CA MET A 663 -52.46 -25.42 7.98
C MET A 663 -52.31 -24.00 8.58
N LEU A 664 -53.41 -23.33 8.93
CA LEU A 664 -53.36 -21.97 9.50
C LEU A 664 -52.94 -21.98 10.96
N LEU A 665 -53.32 -23.00 11.73
CA LEU A 665 -52.85 -23.17 13.11
C LEU A 665 -51.34 -23.40 13.16
N ILE A 666 -50.83 -24.25 12.28
CA ILE A 666 -49.39 -24.51 12.18
C ILE A 666 -48.65 -23.27 11.71
N LEU A 667 -49.14 -22.57 10.67
CA LEU A 667 -48.55 -21.30 10.24
C LEU A 667 -48.46 -20.28 11.37
N LYS A 668 -49.55 -20.11 12.14
CA LYS A 668 -49.57 -19.20 13.29
C LYS A 668 -48.56 -19.62 14.37
N GLY A 669 -48.49 -20.91 14.68
CA GLY A 669 -47.53 -21.47 15.64
C GLY A 669 -46.09 -21.27 15.20
N SER A 670 -45.78 -21.56 13.94
CA SER A 670 -44.45 -21.37 13.35
C SER A 670 -44.05 -19.90 13.30
N LEU A 671 -44.94 -18.98 12.89
CA LEU A 671 -44.67 -17.54 12.90
C LEU A 671 -44.32 -17.06 14.30
N HIS A 672 -45.10 -17.45 15.31
CA HIS A 672 -44.82 -17.12 16.70
C HIS A 672 -43.49 -17.73 17.18
N CYS A 673 -43.22 -18.99 16.85
CA CYS A 673 -41.96 -19.66 17.21
C CYS A 673 -40.76 -18.93 16.60
N VAL A 674 -40.80 -18.60 15.30
CA VAL A 674 -39.72 -17.89 14.62
C VAL A 674 -39.55 -16.46 15.15
N GLU A 675 -40.64 -15.77 15.48
CA GLU A 675 -40.60 -14.46 16.14
C GLU A 675 -39.93 -14.51 17.51
N GLN A 676 -40.14 -15.59 18.29
CA GLN A 676 -39.47 -15.81 19.57
C GLN A 676 -38.02 -16.27 19.39
N LEU A 677 -37.71 -16.96 18.30
CA LEU A 677 -36.38 -17.50 18.00
C LEU A 677 -35.40 -16.43 17.51
N LEU A 678 -35.83 -15.55 16.60
CA LEU A 678 -34.96 -14.65 15.84
C LEU A 678 -35.00 -13.21 16.36
N SER A 679 -33.93 -12.47 16.09
CA SER A 679 -33.91 -11.02 16.28
C SER A 679 -34.94 -10.34 15.38
N LYS A 680 -35.40 -9.15 15.79
CA LYS A 680 -36.41 -8.38 15.04
C LYS A 680 -35.98 -8.08 13.60
N ILE A 681 -34.68 -7.84 13.38
CA ILE A 681 -34.10 -7.56 12.07
C ILE A 681 -34.25 -8.78 11.16
N ILE A 682 -33.81 -9.95 11.62
CA ILE A 682 -33.87 -11.19 10.83
C ILE A 682 -35.33 -11.61 10.61
N PHE A 683 -36.17 -11.48 11.63
CA PHE A 683 -37.60 -11.77 11.53
C PHE A 683 -38.28 -10.91 10.45
N ASN A 684 -37.92 -9.64 10.34
CA ASN A 684 -38.45 -8.73 9.31
C ASN A 684 -38.00 -9.08 7.88
N HIS A 685 -36.93 -9.87 7.72
CA HIS A 685 -36.58 -10.47 6.43
C HIS A 685 -37.29 -11.82 6.20
N PHE A 686 -37.56 -12.57 7.28
CA PHE A 686 -38.20 -13.87 7.23
C PHE A 686 -39.66 -13.81 6.75
N TRP A 687 -40.50 -13.05 7.47
CA TRP A 687 -41.96 -13.13 7.26
C TRP A 687 -42.40 -12.66 5.86
N PRO A 688 -41.80 -11.64 5.21
CA PRO A 688 -42.18 -11.27 3.84
C PRO A 688 -41.83 -12.38 2.85
N SER A 689 -40.67 -13.02 3.04
CA SER A 689 -40.24 -14.13 2.19
C SER A 689 -41.14 -15.35 2.35
N LEU A 690 -41.60 -15.63 3.57
CA LEU A 690 -42.60 -16.67 3.83
C LEU A 690 -43.95 -16.32 3.20
N ALA A 691 -44.42 -15.08 3.35
CA ALA A 691 -45.68 -14.62 2.77
C ALA A 691 -45.69 -14.73 1.24
N GLU A 692 -44.58 -14.36 0.57
CA GLU A 692 -44.42 -14.55 -0.87
C GLU A 692 -44.48 -16.05 -1.27
N GLY A 693 -43.81 -16.91 -0.49
CA GLY A 693 -43.85 -18.36 -0.71
C GLY A 693 -45.25 -18.95 -0.54
N LEU A 694 -46.02 -18.48 0.45
CA LEU A 694 -47.41 -18.87 0.67
C LEU A 694 -48.34 -18.34 -0.41
N ASN A 695 -48.14 -17.11 -0.86
CA ASN A 695 -48.88 -16.51 -1.97
C ASN A 695 -48.73 -17.33 -3.24
N ARG A 696 -47.50 -17.70 -3.61
CA ARG A 696 -47.24 -18.58 -4.76
C ARG A 696 -47.89 -19.94 -4.57
N PHE A 697 -47.68 -20.56 -3.41
CA PHE A 697 -48.24 -21.87 -3.08
C PHE A 697 -49.77 -21.90 -3.21
N ILE A 698 -50.49 -20.96 -2.60
CA ILE A 698 -51.95 -20.96 -2.63
C ILE A 698 -52.47 -20.69 -4.05
N TYR A 699 -51.83 -19.77 -4.78
CA TYR A 699 -52.19 -19.49 -6.16
C TYR A 699 -52.05 -20.74 -7.05
N GLU A 700 -50.88 -21.37 -7.03
CA GLU A 700 -50.57 -22.50 -7.92
C GLU A 700 -51.24 -23.81 -7.48
N ASP A 701 -51.14 -24.19 -6.21
CA ASP A 701 -51.55 -25.53 -5.74
C ASP A 701 -53.00 -25.60 -5.25
N VAL A 702 -53.64 -24.46 -4.95
CA VAL A 702 -55.04 -24.42 -4.47
C VAL A 702 -55.96 -23.79 -5.51
N ILE A 703 -55.62 -22.61 -6.03
CA ILE A 703 -56.52 -21.90 -6.96
C ILE A 703 -56.47 -22.55 -8.34
N LEU A 704 -55.31 -22.62 -8.97
CA LEU A 704 -55.19 -23.10 -10.36
C LEU A 704 -55.52 -24.59 -10.54
N THR A 705 -55.56 -25.38 -9.47
CA THR A 705 -55.86 -26.82 -9.49
C THR A 705 -57.34 -27.15 -9.25
N ASN A 706 -58.18 -26.17 -8.91
CA ASN A 706 -59.57 -26.38 -8.54
C ASN A 706 -60.54 -25.56 -9.40
N HIS A 707 -61.80 -25.99 -9.42
CA HIS A 707 -62.90 -25.23 -10.01
C HIS A 707 -63.85 -24.74 -8.92
N PHE A 708 -64.43 -23.56 -9.11
CA PHE A 708 -65.20 -22.85 -8.09
C PHE A 708 -66.59 -22.50 -8.58
N ASN A 709 -67.59 -22.79 -7.75
CA ASN A 709 -68.91 -22.14 -7.87
C ASN A 709 -68.89 -20.79 -7.11
N GLU A 710 -69.96 -20.00 -7.21
CA GLU A 710 -70.06 -18.68 -6.56
C GLU A 710 -69.82 -18.75 -5.03
N SER A 711 -70.40 -19.75 -4.37
CA SER A 711 -70.21 -19.98 -2.93
C SER A 711 -68.76 -20.36 -2.58
N GLY A 712 -68.11 -21.18 -3.40
CA GLY A 712 -66.73 -21.62 -3.20
C GLY A 712 -65.73 -20.49 -3.40
N ALA A 713 -65.94 -19.65 -4.41
CA ALA A 713 -65.15 -18.44 -4.61
C ALA A 713 -65.27 -17.49 -3.40
N ALA A 714 -66.49 -17.28 -2.90
CA ALA A 714 -66.72 -16.45 -1.73
C ALA A 714 -66.12 -17.05 -0.43
N GLN A 715 -66.17 -18.38 -0.25
CA GLN A 715 -65.54 -19.06 0.88
C GLN A 715 -64.01 -18.95 0.83
N LEU A 716 -63.38 -19.11 -0.35
CA LEU A 716 -61.95 -18.90 -0.53
C LEU A 716 -61.56 -17.45 -0.18
N GLN A 717 -62.31 -16.47 -0.69
CA GLN A 717 -62.08 -15.06 -0.36
C GLN A 717 -62.20 -14.80 1.15
N PHE A 718 -63.17 -15.42 1.83
CA PHE A 718 -63.30 -15.34 3.28
C PHE A 718 -62.11 -15.95 4.03
N ASP A 719 -61.69 -17.16 3.65
CA ASP A 719 -60.53 -17.84 4.24
C ASP A 719 -59.26 -16.97 4.11
N MET A 720 -59.04 -16.34 2.95
CA MET A 720 -57.88 -15.49 2.71
C MET A 720 -57.96 -14.16 3.48
N THR A 721 -59.03 -13.40 3.27
CA THR A 721 -59.14 -12.01 3.77
C THR A 721 -59.44 -11.92 5.27
N ARG A 722 -60.13 -12.91 5.84
CA ARG A 722 -60.52 -12.90 7.26
C ARG A 722 -59.67 -13.78 8.15
N ASN A 723 -58.86 -14.69 7.59
CA ASN A 723 -58.05 -15.60 8.38
C ASN A 723 -56.57 -15.56 8.00
N LEU A 724 -56.19 -15.87 6.75
CA LEU A 724 -54.77 -15.91 6.37
C LEU A 724 -54.08 -14.55 6.47
N PHE A 725 -54.58 -13.52 5.78
CA PHE A 725 -53.91 -12.20 5.77
C PHE A 725 -53.82 -11.59 7.18
N PRO A 726 -54.85 -11.67 8.03
CA PRO A 726 -54.76 -11.20 9.41
C PRO A 726 -53.68 -11.85 10.27
N LEU A 727 -53.18 -13.05 9.94
CA LEU A 727 -52.03 -13.64 10.66
C LEU A 727 -50.76 -12.79 10.57
N PHE A 728 -50.64 -11.96 9.52
CA PHE A 728 -49.50 -11.06 9.30
C PHE A 728 -49.78 -9.62 9.74
N ALA A 729 -51.00 -9.31 10.22
CA ALA A 729 -51.39 -7.95 10.60
C ALA A 729 -50.58 -7.38 11.78
N GLN A 730 -49.98 -8.26 12.60
CA GLN A 730 -49.06 -7.84 13.67
C GLN A 730 -47.69 -7.38 13.16
N TYR A 731 -47.35 -7.68 11.90
CA TYR A 731 -46.04 -7.38 11.30
C TYR A 731 -46.10 -6.29 10.22
N THR A 732 -47.27 -6.09 9.63
CA THR A 732 -47.50 -5.06 8.61
C THR A 732 -48.92 -4.53 8.64
N ALA A 733 -49.10 -3.25 8.32
CA ALA A 733 -50.42 -2.62 8.27
C ALA A 733 -51.30 -3.10 7.11
N LYS A 734 -50.69 -3.65 6.04
CA LYS A 734 -51.37 -4.10 4.81
C LYS A 734 -50.88 -5.49 4.38
N PRO A 735 -51.22 -6.56 5.12
CA PRO A 735 -50.73 -7.91 4.82
C PRO A 735 -51.12 -8.40 3.42
N GLU A 736 -52.27 -7.98 2.91
CA GLU A 736 -52.78 -8.33 1.59
C GLU A 736 -51.85 -7.92 0.43
N ASN A 737 -50.92 -6.98 0.65
CA ASN A 737 -49.95 -6.56 -0.36
C ASN A 737 -48.83 -7.59 -0.60
N TYR A 738 -48.68 -8.57 0.30
CA TYR A 738 -47.72 -9.67 0.15
C TYR A 738 -48.36 -10.92 -0.48
N PHE A 739 -49.69 -10.90 -0.66
CA PHE A 739 -50.50 -11.97 -1.25
C PHE A 739 -51.17 -11.54 -2.55
N LYS A 740 -50.44 -10.84 -3.42
CA LYS A 740 -51.01 -10.19 -4.61
C LYS A 740 -51.68 -11.19 -5.57
N ASP A 741 -51.05 -12.31 -5.87
CA ASP A 741 -51.59 -13.28 -6.84
C ASP A 741 -52.88 -13.90 -6.32
N VAL A 742 -52.88 -14.30 -5.04
CA VAL A 742 -54.06 -14.86 -4.37
C VAL A 742 -55.18 -13.83 -4.24
N LYS A 743 -54.85 -12.59 -3.87
CA LYS A 743 -55.82 -11.50 -3.70
C LYS A 743 -56.50 -11.17 -5.03
N GLU A 744 -55.71 -11.01 -6.09
CA GLU A 744 -56.23 -10.69 -7.42
C GLU A 744 -57.04 -11.85 -8.01
N ALA A 745 -56.60 -13.10 -7.80
CA ALA A 745 -57.37 -14.27 -8.19
C ALA A 745 -58.72 -14.36 -7.43
N CYS A 746 -58.75 -14.06 -6.13
CA CYS A 746 -59.99 -13.98 -5.37
C CYS A 746 -60.92 -12.88 -5.89
N ASN A 747 -60.37 -11.71 -6.28
CA ASN A 747 -61.15 -10.63 -6.89
C ASN A 747 -61.82 -11.09 -8.19
N LEU A 748 -61.07 -11.76 -9.07
CA LEU A 748 -61.59 -12.30 -10.34
C LEU A 748 -62.67 -13.37 -10.13
N LEU A 749 -62.44 -14.31 -9.21
CA LEU A 749 -63.38 -15.40 -8.93
C LEU A 749 -64.71 -14.90 -8.33
N THR A 750 -64.70 -13.78 -7.61
CA THR A 750 -65.88 -13.22 -6.91
C THR A 750 -66.61 -12.11 -7.66
N LEU A 751 -66.22 -11.81 -8.91
CA LEU A 751 -66.90 -10.83 -9.76
C LEU A 751 -68.39 -11.15 -9.96
N SER A 752 -69.21 -10.16 -10.33
CA SER A 752 -70.60 -10.44 -10.73
C SER A 752 -70.65 -11.19 -12.07
N ALA A 753 -71.68 -12.01 -12.30
CA ALA A 753 -71.79 -12.78 -13.54
C ALA A 753 -71.74 -11.91 -14.82
N GLY A 754 -72.36 -10.72 -14.77
CA GLY A 754 -72.29 -9.75 -15.87
C GLY A 754 -70.88 -9.19 -16.09
N SER A 755 -70.16 -8.88 -15.01
CA SER A 755 -68.77 -8.41 -15.08
C SER A 755 -67.82 -9.49 -15.63
N VAL A 756 -68.04 -10.76 -15.28
CA VAL A 756 -67.23 -11.88 -15.82
C VAL A 756 -67.44 -12.08 -17.31
N LEU A 757 -68.67 -12.03 -17.80
CA LEU A 757 -68.95 -12.21 -19.23
C LEU A 757 -68.30 -11.11 -20.08
N LEU A 758 -68.39 -9.86 -19.63
CA LEU A 758 -67.74 -8.72 -20.28
C LEU A 758 -66.21 -8.86 -20.27
N LEU A 759 -65.63 -9.21 -19.12
CA LEU A 759 -64.19 -9.36 -18.98
C LEU A 759 -63.65 -10.55 -19.78
N LYS A 760 -64.36 -11.69 -19.81
CA LYS A 760 -64.00 -12.85 -20.64
C LYS A 760 -64.04 -12.51 -22.14
N ASP A 761 -65.03 -11.76 -22.60
CA ASP A 761 -65.11 -11.33 -24.01
C ASP A 761 -63.94 -10.38 -24.38
N ILE A 762 -63.60 -9.43 -23.50
CA ILE A 762 -62.45 -8.53 -23.69
C ILE A 762 -61.14 -9.31 -23.73
N LEU A 763 -60.91 -10.22 -22.78
CA LEU A 763 -59.69 -11.02 -22.71
C LEU A 763 -59.57 -12.01 -23.88
N HIS A 764 -60.65 -12.71 -24.24
CA HIS A 764 -60.65 -13.68 -25.32
C HIS A 764 -60.39 -13.01 -26.68
N LYS A 765 -60.98 -11.84 -26.94
CA LYS A 765 -60.69 -11.04 -28.14
C LYS A 765 -59.25 -10.56 -28.18
N ALA A 766 -58.70 -10.14 -27.04
CA ALA A 766 -57.32 -9.67 -26.98
C ALA A 766 -56.28 -10.78 -27.13
N LEU A 767 -56.58 -12.01 -26.69
CA LEU A 767 -55.62 -13.12 -26.63
C LEU A 767 -55.69 -14.08 -27.83
N HIS A 768 -56.87 -14.29 -28.41
CA HIS A 768 -57.11 -15.34 -29.41
C HIS A 768 -57.55 -14.83 -30.79
N ASP A 769 -57.82 -13.52 -30.94
CA ASP A 769 -58.20 -12.90 -32.22
C ASP A 769 -57.04 -12.07 -32.82
N PRO A 770 -56.30 -12.60 -33.82
CA PRO A 770 -55.16 -11.89 -34.41
C PRO A 770 -55.57 -10.67 -35.26
N ASP A 771 -56.83 -10.55 -35.70
CA ASP A 771 -57.31 -9.43 -36.51
C ASP A 771 -57.73 -8.22 -35.66
N ALA A 772 -57.95 -8.42 -34.34
CA ALA A 772 -58.34 -7.37 -33.39
C ALA A 772 -57.26 -6.28 -33.20
N ALA A 773 -55.98 -6.55 -33.47
CA ALA A 773 -54.91 -5.55 -33.37
C ALA A 773 -55.04 -4.38 -34.38
N SER A 774 -55.89 -4.54 -35.41
CA SER A 774 -56.06 -3.57 -36.50
C SER A 774 -57.16 -2.51 -36.24
N ASP A 775 -58.06 -2.73 -35.28
CA ASP A 775 -59.21 -1.85 -34.98
C ASP A 775 -59.01 -1.09 -33.63
N GLN A 776 -58.04 -0.19 -33.59
CA GLN A 776 -57.65 0.57 -32.38
C GLN A 776 -58.73 1.51 -31.79
N SER A 777 -59.90 1.65 -32.41
CA SER A 777 -60.91 2.64 -32.01
C SER A 777 -62.03 2.12 -31.09
N LEU A 778 -62.15 0.80 -30.89
CA LEU A 778 -63.26 0.19 -30.14
C LEU A 778 -62.84 -0.93 -29.15
N LEU A 779 -61.54 -1.26 -29.06
CA LEU A 779 -61.05 -2.29 -28.14
C LEU A 779 -60.55 -1.66 -26.84
N THR A 780 -61.27 -1.92 -25.74
CA THR A 780 -60.80 -1.62 -24.39
C THR A 780 -59.50 -2.40 -24.14
N ASP A 781 -58.43 -1.70 -23.76
CA ASP A 781 -57.14 -2.33 -23.41
C ASP A 781 -57.37 -3.39 -22.31
N PRO A 782 -57.03 -4.67 -22.54
CA PRO A 782 -57.25 -5.74 -21.56
C PRO A 782 -56.53 -5.47 -20.24
N VAL A 783 -55.39 -4.77 -20.27
CA VAL A 783 -54.64 -4.40 -19.05
C VAL A 783 -55.38 -3.31 -18.29
N ALA A 784 -55.87 -2.28 -18.98
CA ALA A 784 -56.70 -1.23 -18.36
C ALA A 784 -57.97 -1.81 -17.75
N ALA A 785 -58.65 -2.75 -18.43
CA ALA A 785 -59.84 -3.43 -17.92
C ALA A 785 -59.56 -4.24 -16.65
N LEU A 786 -58.38 -4.87 -16.54
CA LEU A 786 -57.95 -5.57 -15.32
C LEU A 786 -57.60 -4.59 -14.18
N HIS A 787 -56.93 -3.48 -14.50
CA HIS A 787 -56.62 -2.44 -13.51
C HIS A 787 -57.89 -1.84 -12.89
N ASP A 788 -58.94 -1.61 -13.70
CA ASP A 788 -60.22 -1.04 -13.26
C ASP A 788 -60.95 -1.90 -12.22
N ILE A 789 -60.69 -3.21 -12.21
CA ILE A 789 -61.26 -4.16 -11.23
C ILE A 789 -60.26 -4.54 -10.12
N GLY A 790 -59.12 -3.84 -10.05
CA GLY A 790 -58.12 -4.01 -9.00
C GLY A 790 -57.19 -5.22 -9.18
N VAL A 791 -56.95 -5.65 -10.42
CA VAL A 791 -55.98 -6.68 -10.80
C VAL A 791 -54.80 -6.00 -11.48
N TYR A 792 -53.65 -5.93 -10.81
CA TYR A 792 -52.48 -5.17 -11.27
C TYR A 792 -51.24 -6.04 -11.52
N LYS A 793 -51.21 -7.27 -11.01
CA LYS A 793 -50.07 -8.18 -11.09
C LYS A 793 -50.31 -9.34 -12.05
N LEU A 794 -51.51 -9.93 -12.06
CA LEU A 794 -51.84 -11.02 -12.97
C LEU A 794 -51.84 -10.54 -14.43
N THR A 795 -51.22 -11.33 -15.31
CA THR A 795 -51.24 -11.04 -16.74
C THR A 795 -52.63 -11.30 -17.33
N PRO A 796 -52.96 -10.75 -18.52
CA PRO A 796 -54.21 -11.07 -19.21
C PRO A 796 -54.44 -12.58 -19.40
N THR A 797 -53.37 -13.34 -19.68
CA THR A 797 -53.41 -14.80 -19.78
C THR A 797 -53.71 -15.48 -18.44
N ASP A 798 -53.10 -15.01 -17.35
CA ASP A 798 -53.36 -15.56 -16.01
C ASP A 798 -54.80 -15.24 -15.56
N ALA A 799 -55.28 -14.04 -15.86
CA ALA A 799 -56.64 -13.62 -15.55
C ALA A 799 -57.69 -14.45 -16.32
N GLU A 800 -57.47 -14.71 -17.62
CA GLU A 800 -58.33 -15.60 -18.41
C GLU A 800 -58.35 -17.01 -17.82
N LEU A 801 -57.17 -17.54 -17.46
CA LEU A 801 -57.06 -18.85 -16.81
C LEU A 801 -57.86 -18.88 -15.51
N VAL A 802 -57.68 -17.93 -14.60
CA VAL A 802 -58.41 -17.87 -13.32
C VAL A 802 -59.93 -17.76 -13.55
N LEU A 803 -60.37 -16.96 -14.53
CA LEU A 803 -61.78 -16.84 -14.88
C LEU A 803 -62.36 -18.13 -15.48
N SER A 804 -61.54 -18.94 -16.16
CA SER A 804 -61.97 -20.24 -16.70
C SER A 804 -62.29 -21.26 -15.59
N LEU A 805 -61.68 -21.11 -14.42
CA LEU A 805 -61.91 -21.99 -13.26
C LEU A 805 -63.26 -21.75 -12.57
N ARG A 806 -63.96 -20.68 -12.94
CA ARG A 806 -65.30 -20.37 -12.45
C ARG A 806 -66.36 -20.96 -13.37
N THR A 807 -67.24 -21.77 -12.79
CA THR A 807 -68.37 -22.45 -13.46
C THR A 807 -69.71 -21.84 -13.11
#